data_AF-A0A845X249-F1
#
_entry.id   AF-A0A845X249-F1
#
_cell.length_a   1.000
_cell.length_b   1.000
_cell.length_c   1.000
_cell.angle_alpha   90.00
_cell.angle_beta   90.00
_cell.angle_gamma   90.00
#
_symmetry.space_group_name_H-M   'P 1'
#
loop_
_entity.id
_entity.type
_entity.pdbx_description
1 polymer ?
#
loop_
_entity_poly.entity_id
_entity_poly.type
_entity_poly.pdbx_seq_one_letter_code
_entity_poly.pdbx_strand_id
1 'polypeptide(L)'
;MSSSPRLSSNHRIFSEVEQLQQELAAVQQRCRQLEQQLQAQSQVPSGFPTPNWDSVLNSLFAQAPVGLAIFDPAGRYLYINPILAEFNGKSLIEHLGKSPQEIFPHHGEQILKICQQVSASQQPVVNCEIHCAQNQPEQCYWLANYFPMLDNQGQSVGVCLMLIDISDRKQSEVALQTQTQFLQSIYDGANQALFVVDVNPQGEFHYCSLNAIAQDWTSKTTAQVQGLTPMAAFGPEMGSLLQTQYQACLQREEALTQEQFMVFKGQSRWVLSTLSPLRDAQGQIYQLIATCCDISLNKQAEAERQKLASIVEHSQDLACIASLTGQCLYLNTAGYTLTGLARETDLTALRLQDFLQPQSVAQFNQEILPHVLTHGHWQGKLPLRHWQTGRVIWTHYTISRLSDRHTGEAWLSAIATDITAAQEVEFKRQQMVSMVENSLDFMGIATLTGQPIYINSAGLDMVGLLDTETATQMNILDFYSPEDRDIVESVILPKVFAQGAWQGEFRLRHWQTGLTIPVEQHIFLLHDPQTGQPSHIATVTRDITERKETEARMWESENRYRTLIEASPICVFLTDAQGNCLYTNDRWGEIAGLNQAEALGTGWSQALHPEDRDRVYGEWLQAAQSRTPFHSEYRFQRSDGRTTWVIGQALELTNARHEVTGYVGTITNINERKQAEAFLKQQSQIINQVHDGVICTNLRGEIIFWNQGAERLFGYQPAEIMGYHVTTLHPLEHKAKLEVDLLEPVLDQGLYNTEMLMRHQSGADFYANVRLSLLKQPDGEVIGVIASVQDISERRSAEQALREREERYDLAVAGTNDGIWDWDLRTDTVYYSPVWMEILGYGEQPLPYTIDTWSTTTHPDDLGACYEAVEAYLSGERPNYRVTYRAQHCQGHWIWIEARGQCLRDKYGEPYRFVGTITDISDRRQGQLLLEQKNKDLEAALMELQLTQSKLVQSEKMSSLGQLVAGVAHEINNPVSFIHGNLTHVWDYMQDLSDIVESYRTAYPEPVPVVQALIEERELDFVLEDFPKTLQSMDEGSRRIREIVASLRTFSRLDEAEYKVIDLHSSIDSTVMILQSRLKARAERPAIELIYRYGNLPKVECFAGQLNQVLMNILVNAIDAMDEVNLQRSYTQNAAQPSRIVITTDHLAVTNEVKITIHDNGPGIPGAVQPRIFDPFFTTKAIGQGTGLGMSISYQIITEKHHGQIAFHSQPNVGTTFYITIPVCQRRS
;
A
#
# COMPACT_ATOMS: atom_id res chain seq x y z
N MET A 1 2.72 38.68 65.83
CA MET A 1 3.08 37.27 66.05
C MET A 1 3.38 36.70 64.66
N SER A 2 4.65 36.70 64.23
CA SER A 2 5.56 35.53 64.28
C SER A 2 5.11 34.41 63.32
N SER A 3 5.86 34.00 62.29
CA SER A 3 7.29 34.18 61.98
C SER A 3 7.58 34.14 60.47
N SER A 4 8.76 34.60 60.03
CA SER A 4 9.24 34.44 58.65
C SER A 4 9.90 33.07 58.42
N PRO A 5 9.93 32.59 57.17
CA PRO A 5 11.22 32.23 56.59
C PRO A 5 11.36 32.64 55.11
N ARG A 6 11.88 33.84 54.85
CA ARG A 6 12.64 34.11 53.61
C ARG A 6 14.08 33.66 53.88
N LEU A 7 14.52 32.49 53.38
CA LEU A 7 15.95 32.11 53.37
C LEU A 7 16.33 30.85 52.55
N SER A 8 15.38 30.01 52.10
CA SER A 8 15.71 28.71 51.46
C SER A 8 16.09 28.78 49.97
N SER A 9 15.68 29.81 49.23
CA SER A 9 15.90 29.89 47.77
C SER A 9 17.34 30.29 47.37
N ASN A 10 18.07 31.04 48.20
CA ASN A 10 19.43 31.45 47.88
C ASN A 10 20.48 30.35 48.08
N HIS A 11 20.18 29.28 48.83
CA HIS A 11 21.14 28.19 49.04
C HIS A 11 21.26 27.25 47.83
N ARG A 12 20.18 27.01 47.07
CA ARG A 12 20.24 26.18 45.85
C ARG A 12 21.06 26.83 44.73
N ILE A 13 20.87 28.13 44.52
CA ILE A 13 21.63 28.88 43.49
C ILE A 13 23.13 28.89 43.83
N PHE A 14 23.49 29.00 45.11
CA PHE A 14 24.90 28.88 45.52
C PHE A 14 25.46 27.47 45.30
N SER A 15 24.71 26.40 45.59
CA SER A 15 25.20 25.03 45.34
C SER A 15 25.35 24.71 43.85
N GLU A 16 24.45 25.19 42.98
CA GLU A 16 24.56 24.97 41.53
C GLU A 16 25.74 25.74 40.92
N VAL A 17 26.03 26.96 41.40
CA VAL A 17 27.20 27.73 40.98
C VAL A 17 28.51 27.10 41.51
N GLU A 18 28.55 26.59 42.74
CA GLU A 18 29.70 25.82 43.24
C GLU A 18 29.92 24.54 42.42
N GLN A 19 28.87 23.82 42.06
CA GLN A 19 28.97 22.59 41.27
C GLN A 19 29.47 22.87 39.85
N LEU A 20 28.94 23.88 39.16
CA LEU A 20 29.44 24.30 37.84
C LEU A 20 30.88 24.83 37.88
N GLN A 21 31.29 25.50 38.96
CA GLN A 21 32.69 25.90 39.15
C GLN A 21 33.62 24.70 39.40
N GLN A 22 33.17 23.68 40.12
CA GLN A 22 33.92 22.44 40.30
C GLN A 22 34.04 21.64 38.99
N GLU A 23 32.98 21.55 38.19
CA GLU A 23 33.01 20.88 36.88
C GLU A 23 33.92 21.62 35.89
N LEU A 24 33.84 22.95 35.82
CA LEU A 24 34.74 23.76 34.99
C LEU A 24 36.21 23.62 35.42
N ALA A 25 36.48 23.59 36.73
CA ALA A 25 37.83 23.35 37.26
C ALA A 25 38.34 21.94 36.90
N ALA A 26 37.48 20.91 37.00
CA ALA A 26 37.82 19.53 36.62
C ALA A 26 38.12 19.40 35.12
N VAL A 27 37.34 20.04 34.25
CA VAL A 27 37.61 20.08 32.79
C VAL A 27 38.93 20.81 32.51
N GLN A 28 39.17 21.99 33.09
CA GLN A 28 40.43 22.72 32.92
C GLN A 28 41.66 21.96 33.45
N GLN A 29 41.50 21.16 34.50
CA GLN A 29 42.56 20.30 35.03
C GLN A 29 42.80 19.10 34.10
N ARG A 30 41.75 18.52 33.51
CA ARG A 30 41.85 17.41 32.56
C ARG A 30 42.43 17.83 31.21
N CYS A 31 42.11 19.02 30.72
CA CYS A 31 42.78 19.63 29.56
C CYS A 31 44.28 19.86 29.84
N ARG A 32 44.65 20.42 31.00
CA ARG A 32 46.07 20.57 31.37
C ARG A 32 46.81 19.23 31.53
N GLN A 33 46.14 18.19 32.02
CA GLN A 33 46.72 16.83 32.04
C GLN A 33 46.92 16.27 30.63
N LEU A 34 45.98 16.48 29.71
CA LEU A 34 46.12 16.06 28.31
C LEU A 34 47.22 16.84 27.57
N GLU A 35 47.35 18.14 27.80
CA GLU A 35 48.46 18.96 27.26
C GLU A 35 49.81 18.47 27.79
N GLN A 36 49.91 18.16 29.10
CA GLN A 36 51.13 17.57 29.67
C GLN A 36 51.41 16.16 29.14
N GLN A 37 50.38 15.35 28.86
CA GLN A 37 50.55 14.03 28.23
C GLN A 37 51.00 14.14 26.76
N LEU A 38 50.46 15.08 25.98
CA LEU A 38 50.91 15.35 24.60
C LEU A 38 52.37 15.83 24.57
N GLN A 39 52.75 16.74 25.48
CA GLN A 39 54.14 17.17 25.62
C GLN A 39 55.07 16.03 26.05
N ALA A 40 54.59 15.10 26.89
CA ALA A 40 55.36 13.92 27.30
C ALA A 40 55.49 12.86 26.19
N GLN A 41 54.56 12.79 25.23
CA GLN A 41 54.63 11.88 24.08
C GLN A 41 55.34 12.47 22.85
N SER A 42 55.78 13.73 22.91
CA SER A 42 56.52 14.42 21.83
C SER A 42 58.02 14.02 21.75
N GLN A 43 58.34 12.75 21.98
CA GLN A 43 59.66 12.16 21.68
C GLN A 43 59.54 11.18 20.51
N VAL A 44 59.80 11.69 19.30
CA VAL A 44 59.86 10.88 18.08
C VAL A 44 61.03 9.89 18.16
N PRO A 45 60.81 8.58 17.99
CA PRO A 45 61.91 7.61 17.93
C PRO A 45 62.80 7.87 16.70
N SER A 46 64.09 8.07 16.94
CA SER A 46 65.10 8.26 15.90
C SER A 46 65.35 6.95 15.14
N GLY A 47 64.80 6.83 13.93
CA GLY A 47 64.96 5.62 13.11
C GLY A 47 64.33 5.63 11.71
N PHE A 48 63.61 6.68 11.31
CA PHE A 48 63.09 6.76 9.94
C PHE A 48 64.21 7.10 8.95
N PRO A 49 64.36 6.34 7.84
CA PRO A 49 65.31 6.70 6.79
C PRO A 49 64.90 8.05 6.20
N THR A 50 65.86 8.98 6.07
CA THR A 50 65.60 10.30 5.48
C THR A 50 65.02 10.13 4.07
N PRO A 51 63.76 10.51 3.83
CA PRO A 51 63.22 10.44 2.49
C PRO A 51 63.98 11.42 1.60
N ASN A 52 64.04 11.15 0.29
CA ASN A 52 64.39 12.20 -0.65
C ASN A 52 63.24 13.23 -0.60
N TRP A 53 63.44 14.31 0.16
CA TRP A 53 62.39 15.29 0.43
C TRP A 53 61.87 15.95 -0.84
N ASP A 54 62.69 16.10 -1.90
CA ASP A 54 62.20 16.59 -3.19
C ASP A 54 61.23 15.59 -3.85
N SER A 55 61.52 14.29 -3.75
CA SER A 55 60.62 13.24 -4.25
C SER A 55 59.33 13.13 -3.42
N VAL A 56 59.45 13.22 -2.08
CA VAL A 56 58.30 13.15 -1.18
C VAL A 56 57.43 14.40 -1.26
N LEU A 57 58.02 15.59 -1.37
CA LEU A 57 57.27 16.83 -1.60
C LEU A 57 56.61 16.79 -2.98
N ASN A 58 57.32 16.42 -4.06
CA ASN A 58 56.68 16.29 -5.37
C ASN A 58 55.55 15.24 -5.37
N SER A 59 55.72 14.11 -4.69
CA SER A 59 54.66 13.10 -4.55
C SER A 59 53.48 13.62 -3.71
N LEU A 60 53.74 14.33 -2.60
CA LEU A 60 52.71 14.94 -1.76
C LEU A 60 51.93 16.00 -2.54
N PHE A 61 52.61 16.90 -3.24
CA PHE A 61 51.96 17.93 -4.05
C PHE A 61 51.17 17.34 -5.22
N ALA A 62 51.69 16.30 -5.89
CA ALA A 62 51.02 15.64 -7.01
C ALA A 62 49.82 14.76 -6.60
N GLN A 63 49.86 14.15 -5.41
CA GLN A 63 48.76 13.32 -4.87
C GLN A 63 47.84 14.05 -3.88
N ALA A 64 48.15 15.29 -3.52
CA ALA A 64 47.30 16.10 -2.64
C ALA A 64 45.92 16.29 -3.29
N PRO A 65 44.81 15.93 -2.60
CA PRO A 65 43.44 16.05 -3.13
C PRO A 65 42.92 17.50 -3.07
N VAL A 66 43.82 18.48 -3.13
CA VAL A 66 43.56 19.92 -3.04
C VAL A 66 44.44 20.63 -4.06
N GLY A 67 43.96 21.73 -4.62
CA GLY A 67 44.75 22.56 -5.51
C GLY A 67 45.91 23.21 -4.74
N LEU A 68 47.14 23.05 -5.19
CA LEU A 68 48.32 23.63 -4.55
C LEU A 68 49.12 24.43 -5.56
N ALA A 69 49.51 25.64 -5.18
CA ALA A 69 50.47 26.46 -5.90
C ALA A 69 51.47 27.11 -4.94
N ILE A 70 52.68 27.38 -5.42
CA ILE A 70 53.67 28.19 -4.70
C ILE A 70 54.01 29.38 -5.58
N PHE A 71 54.00 30.56 -4.99
CA PHE A 71 54.40 31.81 -5.62
C PHE A 71 55.76 32.27 -5.10
N ASP A 72 56.55 32.91 -5.97
CA ASP A 72 57.72 33.69 -5.55
C ASP A 72 57.30 34.98 -4.80
N PRO A 73 58.22 35.72 -4.16
CA PRO A 73 57.89 36.97 -3.47
C PRO A 73 57.34 38.09 -4.39
N ALA A 74 57.47 37.95 -5.71
CA ALA A 74 56.88 38.85 -6.70
C ALA A 74 55.46 38.44 -7.13
N GLY A 75 55.00 37.25 -6.72
CA GLY A 75 53.69 36.69 -7.04
C GLY A 75 53.62 35.89 -8.34
N ARG A 76 54.73 35.32 -8.83
CA ARG A 76 54.76 34.41 -10.00
C ARG A 76 54.72 32.95 -9.57
N TYR A 77 54.02 32.09 -10.31
CA TYR A 77 53.94 30.65 -10.00
C TYR A 77 55.33 29.98 -10.12
N LEU A 78 55.87 29.50 -9.00
CA LEU A 78 57.03 28.61 -8.92
C LEU A 78 56.64 27.13 -9.03
N TYR A 79 55.46 26.79 -8.50
CA TYR A 79 54.90 25.44 -8.53
C TYR A 79 53.38 25.49 -8.66
N ILE A 80 52.80 24.49 -9.28
CA ILE A 80 51.36 24.24 -9.34
C ILE A 80 51.16 22.72 -9.48
N ASN A 81 50.18 22.14 -8.78
CA ASN A 81 49.89 20.71 -8.88
C ASN A 81 48.85 20.39 -9.99
N PRO A 82 48.71 19.11 -10.41
CA PRO A 82 47.83 18.75 -11.53
C PRO A 82 46.38 19.17 -11.34
N ILE A 83 45.81 19.00 -10.14
CA ILE A 83 44.42 19.38 -9.81
C ILE A 83 44.20 20.87 -10.07
N LEU A 84 45.10 21.74 -9.59
CA LEU A 84 44.94 23.18 -9.79
C LEU A 84 45.19 23.61 -11.24
N ALA A 85 46.08 22.94 -11.98
CA ALA A 85 46.29 23.23 -13.39
C ALA A 85 45.08 22.81 -14.25
N GLU A 86 44.53 21.62 -14.00
CA GLU A 86 43.32 21.12 -14.66
C GLU A 86 42.11 22.04 -14.42
N PHE A 87 41.87 22.45 -13.16
CA PHE A 87 40.84 23.43 -12.82
C PHE A 87 41.01 24.77 -13.59
N ASN A 88 42.25 25.23 -13.72
CA ASN A 88 42.57 26.45 -14.46
C ASN A 88 42.40 26.32 -15.99
N GLY A 89 42.03 25.14 -16.49
CA GLY A 89 41.81 24.84 -17.91
C GLY A 89 43.07 24.94 -18.76
N LYS A 90 44.26 24.82 -18.14
CA LYS A 90 45.57 25.07 -18.76
C LYS A 90 46.61 24.09 -18.24
N SER A 91 47.60 23.76 -19.07
CA SER A 91 48.67 22.84 -18.66
C SER A 91 49.52 23.41 -17.50
N LEU A 92 50.16 22.51 -16.73
CA LEU A 92 51.10 22.87 -15.67
C LEU A 92 52.14 23.90 -16.14
N ILE A 93 52.70 23.69 -17.34
CA ILE A 93 53.75 24.52 -17.96
C ILE A 93 53.25 25.94 -18.29
N GLU A 94 51.97 26.11 -18.60
CA GLU A 94 51.42 27.43 -18.96
C GLU A 94 51.33 28.40 -17.77
N HIS A 95 51.44 27.90 -16.53
CA HIS A 95 51.40 28.71 -15.31
C HIS A 95 52.80 29.13 -14.85
N LEU A 96 53.77 28.22 -14.90
CA LEU A 96 55.10 28.40 -14.31
C LEU A 96 55.82 29.67 -14.84
N GLY A 97 56.39 30.44 -13.91
CA GLY A 97 57.10 31.69 -14.18
C GLY A 97 56.22 32.90 -14.51
N LYS A 98 54.91 32.71 -14.71
CA LYS A 98 53.95 33.81 -14.97
C LYS A 98 53.26 34.25 -13.68
N SER A 99 52.79 35.48 -13.67
CA SER A 99 51.90 36.02 -12.64
C SER A 99 50.45 35.58 -12.88
N PRO A 100 49.61 35.49 -11.83
CA PRO A 100 48.16 35.26 -11.98
C PRO A 100 47.49 36.23 -12.94
N GLN A 101 47.94 37.50 -13.02
CA GLN A 101 47.39 38.52 -13.92
C GLN A 101 47.66 38.24 -15.41
N GLU A 102 48.78 37.59 -15.73
CA GLU A 102 49.10 37.13 -17.10
C GLU A 102 48.30 35.88 -17.49
N ILE A 103 47.77 35.13 -16.52
CA ILE A 103 47.04 33.87 -16.74
C ILE A 103 45.51 34.10 -16.72
N PHE A 104 45.01 34.96 -15.83
CA PHE A 104 43.58 35.26 -15.63
C PHE A 104 43.33 36.77 -15.74
N PRO A 105 42.92 37.28 -16.92
CA PRO A 105 42.81 38.73 -17.17
C PRO A 105 41.86 39.49 -16.23
N HIS A 106 40.82 38.83 -15.72
CA HIS A 106 39.79 39.46 -14.88
C HIS A 106 40.00 39.30 -13.36
N HIS A 107 40.69 38.25 -12.92
CA HIS A 107 40.81 37.90 -11.49
C HIS A 107 42.26 37.87 -10.98
N GLY A 108 43.25 37.79 -11.87
CA GLY A 108 44.65 37.61 -11.50
C GLY A 108 45.29 38.79 -10.77
N GLU A 109 44.80 40.01 -10.96
CA GLU A 109 45.28 41.18 -10.20
C GLU A 109 44.93 41.06 -8.69
N GLN A 110 43.77 40.49 -8.36
CA GLN A 110 43.37 40.24 -6.97
C GLN A 110 44.25 39.19 -6.29
N ILE A 111 44.50 38.07 -6.98
CA ILE A 111 45.37 36.99 -6.48
C ILE A 111 46.79 37.53 -6.24
N LEU A 112 47.33 38.32 -7.18
CA LEU A 112 48.65 38.94 -7.09
C LEU A 112 48.74 39.88 -5.87
N LYS A 113 47.72 40.71 -5.61
CA LYS A 113 47.66 41.59 -4.44
C LYS A 113 47.63 40.81 -3.12
N ILE A 114 46.90 39.71 -3.04
CA ILE A 114 46.87 38.87 -1.82
C ILE A 114 48.23 38.22 -1.58
N CYS A 115 48.90 37.72 -2.61
CA CYS A 115 50.25 37.16 -2.48
C CYS A 115 51.26 38.22 -1.98
N GLN A 116 51.22 39.43 -2.54
CA GLN A 116 52.06 40.55 -2.09
C GLN A 116 51.76 40.96 -0.64
N GLN A 117 50.48 41.00 -0.24
CA GLN A 117 50.06 41.29 1.13
C GLN A 117 50.56 40.24 2.13
N VAL A 118 50.44 38.95 1.80
CA VAL A 118 50.90 37.84 2.66
C VAL A 118 52.42 37.85 2.81
N SER A 119 53.16 38.07 1.72
CA SER A 119 54.62 38.13 1.77
C SER A 119 55.12 39.34 2.57
N ALA A 120 54.48 40.50 2.43
CA ALA A 120 54.84 41.73 3.15
C ALA A 120 54.43 41.73 4.64
N SER A 121 53.28 41.15 4.98
CA SER A 121 52.77 41.10 6.37
C SER A 121 53.27 39.90 7.17
N GLN A 122 53.76 38.85 6.49
CA GLN A 122 54.09 37.55 7.07
C GLN A 122 52.95 36.91 7.88
N GLN A 123 51.71 37.33 7.64
CA GLN A 123 50.50 36.74 8.22
C GLN A 123 49.77 35.94 7.14
N PRO A 124 49.27 34.73 7.45
CA PRO A 124 48.51 33.95 6.50
C PRO A 124 47.14 34.60 6.25
N VAL A 125 46.75 34.68 4.98
CA VAL A 125 45.41 35.11 4.56
C VAL A 125 44.62 33.84 4.25
N VAL A 126 43.87 33.39 5.25
CA VAL A 126 43.08 32.16 5.23
C VAL A 126 41.60 32.43 4.94
N ASN A 127 40.89 31.39 4.50
CA ASN A 127 39.46 31.39 4.23
C ASN A 127 39.00 32.42 3.19
N CYS A 128 39.82 32.72 2.17
CA CYS A 128 39.40 33.55 1.05
C CYS A 128 38.59 32.74 0.04
N GLU A 129 37.28 32.94 0.01
CA GLU A 129 36.42 32.29 -0.98
C GLU A 129 36.60 32.90 -2.38
N ILE A 130 36.81 32.03 -3.38
CA ILE A 130 36.93 32.39 -4.79
C ILE A 130 35.80 31.69 -5.54
N HIS A 131 35.02 32.48 -6.28
CA HIS A 131 33.93 32.01 -7.14
C HIS A 131 34.34 32.18 -8.60
N CYS A 132 34.28 31.10 -9.39
CA CYS A 132 34.65 31.11 -10.81
C CYS A 132 33.47 30.62 -11.67
N ALA A 133 33.06 31.43 -12.64
CA ALA A 133 31.86 31.20 -13.44
C ALA A 133 32.15 31.08 -14.96
N GLN A 134 33.36 30.61 -15.34
CA GLN A 134 33.75 30.52 -16.76
C GLN A 134 33.74 29.08 -17.30
N ASN A 135 32.93 28.87 -18.34
CA ASN A 135 33.02 27.81 -19.35
C ASN A 135 32.81 26.34 -18.92
N GLN A 136 32.22 26.06 -17.77
CA GLN A 136 31.54 24.78 -17.50
C GLN A 136 30.10 25.01 -17.01
N PRO A 137 29.17 24.04 -17.17
CA PRO A 137 27.76 24.23 -16.82
C PRO A 137 27.48 24.34 -15.32
N GLU A 138 28.42 23.92 -14.48
CA GLU A 138 28.29 23.83 -13.03
C GLU A 138 29.09 24.93 -12.33
N GLN A 139 28.55 25.49 -11.23
CA GLN A 139 29.20 26.55 -10.46
C GLN A 139 30.23 25.96 -9.50
N CYS A 140 31.50 26.40 -9.62
CA CYS A 140 32.58 25.97 -8.74
C CYS A 140 33.01 27.07 -7.74
N TYR A 141 33.24 26.65 -6.50
CA TYR A 141 33.63 27.52 -5.38
C TYR A 141 34.88 26.96 -4.69
N TRP A 142 35.85 27.80 -4.37
CA TRP A 142 37.13 27.37 -3.81
C TRP A 142 37.52 28.17 -2.57
N LEU A 143 38.07 27.49 -1.56
CA LEU A 143 38.61 28.12 -0.36
C LEU A 143 40.11 28.30 -0.51
N ALA A 144 40.53 29.53 -0.82
CA ALA A 144 41.92 29.91 -0.95
C ALA A 144 42.53 30.25 0.41
N ASN A 145 43.63 29.58 0.74
CA ASN A 145 44.44 29.85 1.92
C ASN A 145 45.86 30.16 1.47
N TYR A 146 46.31 31.39 1.70
CA TYR A 146 47.62 31.90 1.33
C TYR A 146 48.51 31.97 2.57
N PHE A 147 49.51 31.10 2.64
CA PHE A 147 50.46 31.02 3.74
C PHE A 147 51.82 31.61 3.32
N PRO A 148 52.44 32.48 4.14
CA PRO A 148 53.79 32.94 3.87
C PRO A 148 54.75 31.77 4.11
N MET A 149 55.53 31.40 3.09
CA MET A 149 56.66 30.50 3.29
C MET A 149 57.81 31.33 3.86
N LEU A 150 58.26 30.98 5.06
CA LEU A 150 59.36 31.65 5.74
C LEU A 150 60.63 30.80 5.66
N ASP A 151 61.78 31.44 5.49
CA ASP A 151 63.08 30.79 5.67
C ASP A 151 63.46 30.62 7.14
N ASN A 152 64.63 30.01 7.38
CA ASN A 152 65.19 29.80 8.72
C ASN A 152 65.55 31.10 9.48
N GLN A 153 65.44 32.27 8.84
CA GLN A 153 65.63 33.59 9.45
C GLN A 153 64.29 34.34 9.64
N GLY A 154 63.17 33.74 9.23
CA GLY A 154 61.85 34.34 9.30
C GLY A 154 61.53 35.29 8.15
N GLN A 155 62.30 35.31 7.06
CA GLN A 155 61.98 36.11 5.87
C GLN A 155 61.06 35.36 4.91
N SER A 156 60.12 36.08 4.25
CA SER A 156 59.21 35.47 3.29
C SER A 156 59.94 35.16 1.98
N VAL A 157 60.08 33.87 1.68
CA VAL A 157 60.70 33.35 0.44
C VAL A 157 59.67 33.01 -0.63
N GLY A 158 58.37 33.11 -0.31
CA GLY A 158 57.26 32.90 -1.23
C GLY A 158 55.93 32.83 -0.51
N VAL A 159 54.87 32.53 -1.26
CA VAL A 159 53.52 32.30 -0.73
C VAL A 159 53.00 30.95 -1.22
N CYS A 160 52.68 30.05 -0.30
CA CYS A 160 51.99 28.81 -0.61
C CYS A 160 50.48 29.08 -0.65
N LEU A 161 49.84 28.78 -1.77
CA LEU A 161 48.40 28.80 -1.94
C LEU A 161 47.88 27.37 -1.89
N MET A 162 46.97 27.13 -0.95
CA MET A 162 46.12 25.94 -0.92
C MET A 162 44.69 26.35 -1.30
N LEU A 163 44.18 25.78 -2.38
CA LEU A 163 42.82 25.88 -2.88
C LEU A 163 42.11 24.56 -2.58
N ILE A 164 41.23 24.58 -1.59
CA ILE A 164 40.35 23.44 -1.29
C ILE A 164 39.10 23.61 -2.15
N ASP A 165 38.69 22.54 -2.85
CA ASP A 165 37.39 22.55 -3.52
C ASP A 165 36.31 22.62 -2.43
N ILE A 166 35.58 23.71 -2.41
CA ILE A 166 34.39 23.86 -1.59
C ILE A 166 33.16 23.91 -2.47
N SER A 167 33.19 23.43 -3.71
CA SER A 167 32.02 23.36 -4.59
C SER A 167 30.98 22.45 -3.96
N ASP A 168 31.33 21.23 -3.55
CA ASP A 168 30.43 20.35 -2.78
C ASP A 168 29.96 21.01 -1.48
N ARG A 169 30.87 21.69 -0.76
CA ARG A 169 30.53 22.38 0.49
C ARG A 169 29.67 23.63 0.26
N LYS A 170 29.78 24.34 -0.86
CA LYS A 170 29.05 25.58 -1.19
C LYS A 170 27.76 25.29 -1.92
N GLN A 171 27.73 24.26 -2.75
CA GLN A 171 26.50 23.63 -3.17
C GLN A 171 25.78 23.06 -1.95
N SER A 172 26.47 22.49 -0.95
CA SER A 172 25.84 22.12 0.32
C SER A 172 25.48 23.31 1.22
N GLU A 173 26.23 24.40 1.27
CA GLU A 173 25.89 25.60 2.07
C GLU A 173 24.82 26.45 1.38
N VAL A 174 24.77 26.48 0.05
CA VAL A 174 23.74 27.15 -0.75
C VAL A 174 22.52 26.24 -0.87
N ALA A 175 22.66 24.92 -0.96
CA ALA A 175 21.53 24.00 -0.80
C ALA A 175 21.01 24.07 0.63
N LEU A 176 21.86 24.10 1.67
CA LEU A 176 21.42 24.27 3.05
C LEU A 176 20.85 25.67 3.29
N GLN A 177 21.40 26.76 2.75
CA GLN A 177 20.80 28.09 2.86
C GLN A 177 19.51 28.20 2.07
N THR A 178 19.44 27.63 0.86
CA THR A 178 18.22 27.60 0.03
C THR A 178 17.18 26.70 0.68
N GLN A 179 17.56 25.56 1.25
CA GLN A 179 16.69 24.64 1.98
C GLN A 179 16.27 25.23 3.32
N THR A 180 17.14 25.90 4.07
CA THR A 180 16.79 26.65 5.29
C THR A 180 15.88 27.82 4.95
N GLN A 181 16.15 28.59 3.89
CA GLN A 181 15.32 29.73 3.47
C GLN A 181 13.99 29.28 2.84
N PHE A 182 13.96 28.13 2.18
CA PHE A 182 12.76 27.44 1.69
C PHE A 182 11.94 26.87 2.86
N LEU A 183 12.58 26.19 3.83
CA LEU A 183 11.94 25.70 5.04
C LEU A 183 11.46 26.86 5.93
N GLN A 184 12.19 27.96 6.00
CA GLN A 184 11.79 29.19 6.70
C GLN A 184 10.61 29.86 5.98
N SER A 185 10.63 29.91 4.63
CA SER A 185 9.53 30.40 3.81
C SER A 185 8.29 29.50 3.90
N ILE A 186 8.46 28.18 4.06
CA ILE A 186 7.38 27.25 4.37
C ILE A 186 6.90 27.44 5.82
N TYR A 187 7.80 27.65 6.77
CA TYR A 187 7.48 27.81 8.18
C TYR A 187 6.70 29.11 8.46
N ASP A 188 7.14 30.22 7.89
CA ASP A 188 6.49 31.54 8.03
C ASP A 188 5.35 31.75 7.01
N GLY A 189 5.40 31.11 5.83
CA GLY A 189 4.34 31.11 4.82
C GLY A 189 3.26 30.05 5.02
N ALA A 190 3.44 29.10 5.95
CA ALA A 190 2.42 28.13 6.32
C ALA A 190 1.21 28.86 6.93
N ASN A 191 0.04 28.60 6.38
CA ASN A 191 -1.24 29.15 6.84
C ASN A 191 -1.74 28.51 8.17
N GLN A 192 -0.82 28.00 8.99
CA GLN A 192 -1.06 27.32 10.27
C GLN A 192 -0.09 27.85 11.33
N ALA A 193 -0.51 27.89 12.59
CA ALA A 193 0.34 28.25 13.72
C ALA A 193 1.32 27.11 14.04
N LEU A 194 2.61 27.33 13.80
CA LEU A 194 3.68 26.37 14.11
C LEU A 194 4.41 26.71 15.41
N PHE A 195 4.61 25.69 16.24
CA PHE A 195 5.36 25.73 17.50
C PHE A 195 6.45 24.64 17.43
N VAL A 196 7.69 24.99 17.74
CA VAL A 196 8.81 24.04 17.86
C VAL A 196 9.18 23.93 19.34
N VAL A 197 9.34 22.70 19.83
CA VAL A 197 9.52 22.37 21.24
C VAL A 197 10.66 21.37 21.39
N ASP A 198 11.70 21.72 22.15
CA ASP A 198 12.76 20.77 22.52
C ASP A 198 12.26 19.84 23.63
N VAL A 199 12.70 18.60 23.57
CA VAL A 199 12.56 17.58 24.61
C VAL A 199 13.90 17.41 25.30
N ASN A 200 13.99 17.74 26.59
CA ASN A 200 15.23 17.54 27.33
C ASN A 200 15.42 16.04 27.71
N PRO A 201 16.64 15.59 28.07
CA PRO A 201 16.89 14.18 28.42
C PRO A 201 16.15 13.67 29.67
N GLN A 202 15.48 14.54 30.41
CA GLN A 202 14.65 14.21 31.58
C GLN A 202 13.16 14.13 31.23
N GLY A 203 12.79 14.40 29.97
CA GLY A 203 11.41 14.36 29.48
C GLY A 203 10.60 15.64 29.70
N GLU A 204 11.24 16.77 30.02
CA GLU A 204 10.56 18.08 30.07
C GLU A 204 10.61 18.79 28.72
N PHE A 205 9.59 19.62 28.48
CA PHE A 205 9.35 20.31 27.21
C PHE A 205 9.65 21.79 27.33
N HIS A 206 10.41 22.35 26.38
CA HIS A 206 10.72 23.78 26.33
C HIS A 206 10.47 24.34 24.92
N TYR A 207 9.76 25.47 24.79
CA TYR A 207 9.56 26.07 23.46
C TYR A 207 10.85 26.65 22.90
N CYS A 208 11.02 26.53 21.59
CA CYS A 208 12.20 26.99 20.86
C CYS A 208 11.84 28.07 19.84
N SER A 209 10.76 27.88 19.08
CA SER A 209 10.31 28.85 18.08
C SER A 209 8.79 28.82 17.86
N LEU A 210 8.25 29.99 17.48
CA LEU A 210 6.89 30.19 17.00
C LEU A 210 6.95 30.84 15.61
N ASN A 211 6.17 30.36 14.64
CA ASN A 211 6.02 31.07 13.35
C ASN A 211 5.12 32.31 13.48
N ALA A 212 5.06 33.12 12.42
CA ALA A 212 4.26 34.35 12.39
C ALA A 212 2.80 34.16 12.85
N ILE A 213 2.14 33.08 12.44
CA ILE A 213 0.73 32.80 12.77
C ILE A 213 0.58 32.34 14.24
N ALA A 214 1.50 31.53 14.75
CA ALA A 214 1.52 31.14 16.17
C ALA A 214 1.78 32.34 17.09
N GLN A 215 2.66 33.26 16.68
CA GLN A 215 2.91 34.50 17.40
C GLN A 215 1.68 35.42 17.42
N ASP A 216 0.97 35.56 16.29
CA ASP A 216 -0.30 36.28 16.30
C ASP A 216 -1.30 35.59 17.23
N TRP A 217 -1.61 34.31 17.03
CA TRP A 217 -2.64 33.61 17.83
C TRP A 217 -2.41 33.71 19.34
N THR A 218 -1.17 33.60 19.79
CA THR A 218 -0.81 33.63 21.21
C THR A 218 -0.54 35.02 21.77
N SER A 219 -0.41 36.05 20.92
CA SER A 219 0.12 37.38 21.27
C SER A 219 1.50 37.34 21.98
N LYS A 220 2.30 36.30 21.75
CA LYS A 220 3.63 36.11 22.35
C LYS A 220 4.65 35.91 21.24
N THR A 221 5.76 36.63 21.29
CA THR A 221 6.86 36.44 20.34
C THR A 221 7.70 35.22 20.73
N THR A 222 8.45 34.64 19.79
CA THR A 222 9.39 33.52 20.07
C THR A 222 10.26 33.82 21.30
N ALA A 223 10.88 35.00 21.37
CA ALA A 223 11.75 35.40 22.46
C ALA A 223 11.06 35.50 23.84
N GLN A 224 9.72 35.54 23.91
CA GLN A 224 8.95 35.56 25.17
C GLN A 224 8.54 34.17 25.65
N VAL A 225 8.61 33.14 24.80
CA VAL A 225 8.30 31.74 25.17
C VAL A 225 9.53 30.83 25.13
N GLN A 226 10.61 31.25 24.49
CA GLN A 226 11.82 30.46 24.31
C GLN A 226 12.40 30.01 25.67
N GLY A 227 12.63 28.71 25.83
CA GLY A 227 13.09 28.07 27.07
C GLY A 227 12.00 27.87 28.14
N LEU A 228 10.78 28.38 27.97
CA LEU A 228 9.69 28.16 28.92
C LEU A 228 8.97 26.82 28.67
N THR A 229 8.50 26.21 29.76
CA THR A 229 7.64 25.02 29.71
C THR A 229 6.19 25.39 29.31
N PRO A 230 5.37 24.45 28.79
CA PRO A 230 3.95 24.69 28.49
C PRO A 230 3.17 25.36 29.62
N MET A 231 3.38 24.91 30.86
CA MET A 231 2.74 25.48 32.04
C MET A 231 3.11 26.96 32.28
N ALA A 232 4.39 27.33 32.04
CA ALA A 232 4.88 28.69 32.22
C ALA A 232 4.56 29.61 31.03
N ALA A 233 4.54 29.07 29.81
CA ALA A 233 4.26 29.81 28.58
C ALA A 233 2.79 30.20 28.46
N PHE A 234 1.86 29.26 28.73
CA PHE A 234 0.42 29.41 28.44
C PHE A 234 -0.50 29.26 29.66
N GLY A 235 0.05 29.13 30.87
CA GLY A 235 -0.72 29.02 32.12
C GLY A 235 -1.23 27.60 32.39
N PRO A 236 -1.84 27.36 33.56
CA PRO A 236 -2.09 25.99 34.05
C PRO A 236 -3.12 25.20 33.25
N GLU A 237 -4.13 25.84 32.67
CA GLU A 237 -5.22 25.16 31.97
C GLU A 237 -4.79 24.71 30.57
N MET A 238 -4.31 25.64 29.72
CA MET A 238 -3.80 25.32 28.39
C MET A 238 -2.43 24.63 28.44
N GLY A 239 -1.56 25.01 29.37
CA GLY A 239 -0.22 24.43 29.50
C GLY A 239 -0.24 22.97 29.96
N SER A 240 -1.14 22.59 30.88
CA SER A 240 -1.32 21.19 31.30
C SER A 240 -1.84 20.32 30.16
N LEU A 241 -2.80 20.83 29.37
CA LEU A 241 -3.31 20.15 28.17
C LEU A 241 -2.18 19.89 27.15
N LEU A 242 -1.43 20.94 26.79
CA LEU A 242 -0.31 20.82 25.84
C LEU A 242 0.78 19.88 26.36
N GLN A 243 1.16 19.97 27.64
CA GLN A 243 2.14 19.06 28.25
C GLN A 243 1.69 17.60 28.22
N THR A 244 0.41 17.33 28.50
CA THR A 244 -0.18 15.98 28.40
C THR A 244 -0.09 15.43 26.97
N GLN A 245 -0.36 16.28 25.97
CA GLN A 245 -0.31 15.89 24.55
C GLN A 245 1.13 15.65 24.06
N TYR A 246 2.07 16.49 24.47
CA TYR A 246 3.48 16.33 24.11
C TYR A 246 4.05 15.04 24.72
N GLN A 247 3.63 14.70 25.94
CA GLN A 247 4.00 13.47 26.62
C GLN A 247 3.33 12.23 26.01
N ALA A 248 2.08 12.34 25.55
CA ALA A 248 1.42 11.28 24.77
C ALA A 248 2.09 11.03 23.41
N CYS A 249 2.57 12.08 22.74
CA CYS A 249 3.35 11.96 21.49
C CYS A 249 4.71 11.29 21.75
N LEU A 250 5.44 11.69 22.79
CA LEU A 250 6.68 11.00 23.19
C LEU A 250 6.48 9.52 23.51
N GLN A 251 5.41 9.16 24.25
CA GLN A 251 5.12 7.77 24.60
C GLN A 251 4.70 6.90 23.42
N ARG A 252 4.04 7.50 22.42
CA ARG A 252 3.60 6.80 21.20
C ARG A 252 4.66 6.74 20.13
N GLU A 253 5.69 7.58 20.23
CA GLU A 253 6.83 7.61 19.32
C GLU A 253 6.48 7.95 17.85
N GLU A 254 5.24 8.41 17.61
CA GLU A 254 4.63 8.69 16.30
C GLU A 254 3.93 10.07 16.28
N ALA A 255 3.62 10.57 15.08
CA ALA A 255 2.93 11.85 14.91
C ALA A 255 1.46 11.78 15.40
N LEU A 256 1.09 12.69 16.30
CA LEU A 256 -0.22 12.73 16.95
C LEU A 256 -1.07 13.90 16.43
N THR A 257 -2.08 13.60 15.62
CA THR A 257 -3.06 14.58 15.12
C THR A 257 -4.34 14.54 15.97
N GLN A 258 -4.79 15.71 16.45
CA GLN A 258 -6.01 15.83 17.25
C GLN A 258 -6.77 17.15 16.98
N GLU A 259 -8.08 17.06 16.76
CA GLU A 259 -8.98 18.22 16.82
C GLU A 259 -9.29 18.57 18.29
N GLN A 260 -9.14 19.83 18.65
CA GLN A 260 -9.37 20.30 20.02
C GLN A 260 -9.89 21.73 20.07
N PHE A 261 -10.70 22.01 21.09
CA PHE A 261 -11.23 23.34 21.34
C PHE A 261 -10.25 24.12 22.21
N MET A 262 -9.70 25.22 21.68
CA MET A 262 -8.70 26.03 22.38
C MET A 262 -9.11 27.50 22.40
N VAL A 263 -8.83 28.16 23.52
CA VAL A 263 -9.16 29.58 23.74
C VAL A 263 -7.90 30.42 23.59
N PHE A 264 -7.75 31.07 22.44
CA PHE A 264 -6.64 31.99 22.15
C PHE A 264 -7.12 33.44 22.23
N LYS A 265 -6.42 34.30 22.97
CA LYS A 265 -6.84 35.69 23.27
C LYS A 265 -8.27 35.83 23.86
N GLY A 266 -8.78 34.81 24.55
CA GLY A 266 -10.17 34.79 25.03
C GLY A 266 -11.22 34.48 23.95
N GLN A 267 -10.80 34.19 22.71
CA GLN A 267 -11.67 33.69 21.64
C GLN A 267 -11.53 32.17 21.54
N SER A 268 -12.66 31.46 21.68
CA SER A 268 -12.71 30.01 21.56
C SER A 268 -12.76 29.58 20.10
N ARG A 269 -11.85 28.68 19.70
CA ARG A 269 -11.68 28.20 18.33
C ARG A 269 -11.56 26.68 18.32
N TRP A 270 -12.10 26.04 17.30
CA TRP A 270 -11.75 24.65 16.98
C TRP A 270 -10.44 24.64 16.21
N VAL A 271 -9.45 23.92 16.73
CA VAL A 271 -8.10 23.90 16.19
C VAL A 271 -7.66 22.46 16.00
N LEU A 272 -7.26 22.11 14.78
CA LEU A 272 -6.59 20.85 14.48
C LEU A 272 -5.11 21.00 14.81
N SER A 273 -4.62 20.26 15.80
CA SER A 273 -3.23 20.27 16.25
C SER A 273 -2.56 18.96 15.84
N THR A 274 -1.46 19.02 15.10
CA THR A 274 -0.62 17.86 14.77
C THR A 274 0.74 18.00 15.42
N LEU A 275 1.15 17.01 16.19
CA LEU A 275 2.43 16.93 16.89
C LEU A 275 3.32 15.89 16.22
N SER A 276 4.36 16.34 15.53
CA SER A 276 5.30 15.46 14.82
C SER A 276 6.61 15.34 15.60
N PRO A 277 7.00 14.14 16.07
CA PRO A 277 8.27 13.95 16.76
C PRO A 277 9.44 13.88 15.76
N LEU A 278 10.49 14.65 16.02
CA LEU A 278 11.76 14.59 15.31
C LEU A 278 12.78 13.79 16.11
N ARG A 279 13.42 12.85 15.42
CA ARG A 279 14.41 11.92 15.97
C ARG A 279 15.81 12.28 15.54
N ASP A 280 16.78 12.00 16.40
CA ASP A 280 18.20 12.07 16.08
C ASP A 280 18.67 10.81 15.32
N ALA A 281 19.97 10.75 15.00
CA ALA A 281 20.57 9.62 14.28
C ALA A 281 20.63 8.32 15.10
N GLN A 282 20.38 8.39 16.41
CA GLN A 282 20.28 7.25 17.33
C GLN A 282 18.81 6.80 17.50
N GLY A 283 17.86 7.51 16.87
CA GLY A 283 16.43 7.23 16.91
C GLY A 283 15.70 7.89 18.09
N GLN A 284 16.38 8.63 18.96
CA GLN A 284 15.78 9.26 20.13
C GLN A 284 15.06 10.56 19.73
N ILE A 285 13.87 10.78 20.27
CA ILE A 285 13.09 12.01 20.01
C ILE A 285 13.70 13.16 20.81
N TYR A 286 14.19 14.19 20.11
CA TYR A 286 14.79 15.39 20.71
C TYR A 286 13.93 16.65 20.52
N GLN A 287 13.01 16.64 19.55
CA GLN A 287 12.13 17.78 19.25
C GLN A 287 10.70 17.32 18.89
N LEU A 288 9.73 18.18 19.18
CA LEU A 288 8.35 18.06 18.72
C LEU A 288 7.98 19.32 17.92
N ILE A 289 7.39 19.14 16.74
CA ILE A 289 6.80 20.23 15.95
C ILE A 289 5.28 20.14 16.09
N ALA A 290 4.64 21.18 16.63
CA ALA A 290 3.18 21.32 16.66
C ALA A 290 2.71 22.24 15.53
N THR A 291 1.84 21.76 14.64
CA THR A 291 1.10 22.58 13.67
C THR A 291 -0.36 22.70 14.09
N CYS A 292 -0.86 23.92 14.25
CA CYS A 292 -2.22 24.22 14.70
C CYS A 292 -2.98 25.02 13.63
N CYS A 293 -4.08 24.51 13.09
CA CYS A 293 -4.89 25.22 12.10
C CYS A 293 -6.35 25.44 12.55
N ASP A 294 -6.92 26.60 12.25
CA ASP A 294 -8.25 27.01 12.71
C ASP A 294 -9.31 26.44 11.77
N ILE A 295 -10.11 25.51 12.30
CA ILE A 295 -11.15 24.79 11.56
C ILE A 295 -12.55 25.26 11.98
N SER A 296 -12.68 26.36 12.72
CA SER A 296 -13.95 26.84 13.28
C SER A 296 -15.04 27.08 12.23
N LEU A 297 -14.68 27.65 11.07
CA LEU A 297 -15.60 27.85 9.94
C LEU A 297 -16.07 26.53 9.33
N ASN A 298 -15.15 25.56 9.15
CA ASN A 298 -15.50 24.24 8.66
C ASN A 298 -16.41 23.52 9.65
N LYS A 299 -16.13 23.59 10.97
CA LYS A 299 -17.00 23.01 12.00
C LYS A 299 -18.37 23.67 12.09
N GLN A 300 -18.50 24.97 11.80
CA GLN A 300 -19.82 25.62 11.70
C GLN A 300 -20.61 25.14 10.48
N ALA A 301 -20.01 25.11 9.29
CA ALA A 301 -20.66 24.60 8.08
C ALA A 301 -21.00 23.10 8.18
N GLU A 302 -20.11 22.31 8.78
CA GLU A 302 -20.32 20.89 9.09
C GLU A 302 -21.48 20.71 10.08
N ALA A 303 -21.54 21.51 11.15
CA ALA A 303 -22.65 21.46 12.13
C ALA A 303 -24.01 21.85 11.54
N GLU A 304 -24.08 22.87 10.67
CA GLU A 304 -25.35 23.23 10.00
C GLU A 304 -25.79 22.16 8.99
N ARG A 305 -24.86 21.60 8.22
CA ARG A 305 -25.14 20.49 7.28
C ARG A 305 -25.55 19.21 8.01
N GLN A 306 -24.90 18.89 9.13
CA GLN A 306 -25.29 17.81 10.03
C GLN A 306 -26.67 18.05 10.66
N LYS A 307 -27.02 19.30 11.02
CA LYS A 307 -28.33 19.63 11.58
C LYS A 307 -29.47 19.44 10.58
N LEU A 308 -29.28 19.81 9.31
CA LEU A 308 -30.26 19.57 8.24
C LEU A 308 -30.36 18.09 7.86
N ALA A 309 -29.22 17.40 7.73
CA ALA A 309 -29.21 15.95 7.50
C ALA A 309 -29.90 15.20 8.66
N SER A 310 -29.63 15.59 9.90
CA SER A 310 -30.27 15.02 11.10
C SER A 310 -31.78 15.14 11.10
N ILE A 311 -32.36 16.25 10.60
CA ILE A 311 -33.82 16.40 10.51
C ILE A 311 -34.45 15.39 9.54
N VAL A 312 -33.81 15.12 8.40
CA VAL A 312 -34.28 14.12 7.42
C VAL A 312 -34.04 12.69 7.94
N GLU A 313 -32.91 12.46 8.60
CA GLU A 313 -32.57 11.17 9.23
C GLU A 313 -33.53 10.78 10.35
N HIS A 314 -33.97 11.72 11.20
CA HIS A 314 -34.86 11.46 12.34
C HIS A 314 -36.37 11.56 12.01
N SER A 315 -36.74 11.65 10.73
CA SER A 315 -38.14 11.51 10.30
C SER A 315 -38.68 10.10 10.62
N GLN A 316 -39.99 9.97 10.87
CA GLN A 316 -40.64 8.67 11.05
C GLN A 316 -41.06 8.01 9.71
N ASP A 317 -41.20 8.81 8.65
CA ASP A 317 -41.47 8.32 7.30
C ASP A 317 -40.18 7.97 6.55
N LEU A 318 -40.25 6.95 5.70
CA LEU A 318 -39.19 6.65 4.74
C LEU A 318 -39.05 7.83 3.79
N ALA A 319 -37.84 8.35 3.64
CA ALA A 319 -37.47 9.32 2.62
C ALA A 319 -36.32 8.74 1.79
N CYS A 320 -36.53 8.65 0.48
CA CYS A 320 -35.61 8.11 -0.50
C CYS A 320 -35.34 9.13 -1.61
N ILE A 321 -34.12 9.11 -2.14
CA ILE A 321 -33.69 9.88 -3.32
C ILE A 321 -33.08 8.90 -4.31
N ALA A 322 -33.45 9.00 -5.58
CA ALA A 322 -33.05 8.07 -6.62
C ALA A 322 -32.96 8.72 -8.02
N SER A 323 -32.06 8.29 -8.91
CA SER A 323 -31.90 8.84 -10.27
C SER A 323 -33.19 8.79 -11.11
N LEU A 324 -33.24 9.51 -12.24
CA LEU A 324 -34.41 9.49 -13.15
C LEU A 324 -34.73 8.10 -13.74
N THR A 325 -33.73 7.24 -13.89
CA THR A 325 -33.90 5.84 -14.30
C THR A 325 -34.33 4.93 -13.14
N GLY A 326 -34.49 5.52 -11.96
CA GLY A 326 -34.95 4.91 -10.73
C GLY A 326 -33.86 4.49 -9.76
N GLN A 327 -32.55 4.64 -10.02
CA GLN A 327 -31.51 4.08 -9.14
C GLN A 327 -31.45 4.75 -7.77
N CYS A 328 -31.55 4.01 -6.67
CA CYS A 328 -31.46 4.56 -5.31
C CYS A 328 -30.09 5.21 -5.09
N LEU A 329 -30.07 6.43 -4.56
CA LEU A 329 -28.85 7.19 -4.26
C LEU A 329 -28.77 7.52 -2.77
N TYR A 330 -29.91 7.71 -2.10
CA TYR A 330 -29.97 7.96 -0.66
C TYR A 330 -31.29 7.45 -0.07
N LEU A 331 -31.22 7.11 1.22
CA LEU A 331 -32.33 6.64 2.03
C LEU A 331 -32.08 7.13 3.47
N ASN A 332 -33.10 7.62 4.18
CA ASN A 332 -32.97 8.07 5.57
C ASN A 332 -33.09 6.91 6.58
N THR A 333 -32.84 7.14 7.88
CA THR A 333 -32.87 6.08 8.90
C THR A 333 -34.22 5.37 9.02
N ALA A 334 -35.36 6.07 8.95
CA ALA A 334 -36.66 5.41 8.85
C ALA A 334 -36.78 4.56 7.58
N GLY A 335 -36.24 5.03 6.45
CA GLY A 335 -36.14 4.25 5.22
C GLY A 335 -35.22 3.03 5.34
N TYR A 336 -34.06 3.15 5.96
CA TYR A 336 -33.19 2.02 6.32
C TYR A 336 -33.83 1.07 7.32
N THR A 337 -34.82 1.51 8.10
CA THR A 337 -35.55 0.67 9.07
C THR A 337 -36.76 -0.01 8.42
N LEU A 338 -37.46 0.67 7.51
CA LEU A 338 -38.64 0.19 6.80
C LEU A 338 -38.27 -0.67 5.59
N THR A 339 -37.32 -0.25 4.77
CA THR A 339 -36.66 -1.18 3.84
C THR A 339 -35.76 -2.15 4.59
N GLY A 340 -35.26 -1.84 5.78
CA GLY A 340 -34.30 -2.70 6.47
C GLY A 340 -33.01 -2.93 5.68
N LEU A 341 -32.55 -1.95 4.90
CA LEU A 341 -31.21 -1.93 4.33
C LEU A 341 -30.18 -1.78 5.46
N ALA A 342 -28.97 -2.34 5.31
CA ALA A 342 -27.88 -1.96 6.21
C ALA A 342 -27.39 -0.56 5.82
N ARG A 343 -26.97 0.24 6.80
CA ARG A 343 -26.31 1.53 6.52
C ARG A 343 -24.99 1.38 5.74
N GLU A 344 -24.45 0.18 5.69
CA GLU A 344 -23.26 -0.22 4.94
C GLU A 344 -23.58 -0.74 3.52
N THR A 345 -24.86 -0.85 3.13
CA THR A 345 -25.25 -1.36 1.81
C THR A 345 -25.06 -0.29 0.73
N ASP A 346 -24.39 -0.65 -0.36
CA ASP A 346 -24.32 0.20 -1.56
C ASP A 346 -25.71 0.35 -2.19
N LEU A 347 -26.29 1.54 -2.04
CA LEU A 347 -27.60 1.87 -2.59
C LEU A 347 -27.58 2.02 -4.12
N THR A 348 -26.44 2.37 -4.72
CA THR A 348 -26.35 2.79 -6.14
C THR A 348 -26.64 1.67 -7.13
N ALA A 349 -26.38 0.43 -6.70
CA ALA A 349 -26.71 -0.79 -7.42
C ALA A 349 -28.22 -1.08 -7.50
N LEU A 350 -29.05 -0.38 -6.71
CA LEU A 350 -30.46 -0.67 -6.48
C LEU A 350 -31.37 0.35 -7.19
N ARG A 351 -32.64 0.03 -7.43
CA ARG A 351 -33.64 0.96 -8.01
C ARG A 351 -34.93 1.06 -7.16
N LEU A 352 -35.68 2.15 -7.33
CA LEU A 352 -36.96 2.41 -6.65
C LEU A 352 -37.97 1.28 -6.85
N GLN A 353 -38.05 0.79 -8.08
CA GLN A 353 -38.85 -0.37 -8.44
C GLN A 353 -38.38 -1.66 -7.75
N ASP A 354 -37.13 -1.76 -7.32
CA ASP A 354 -36.58 -2.91 -6.61
C ASP A 354 -36.96 -2.88 -5.11
N PHE A 355 -37.39 -1.73 -4.59
CA PHE A 355 -38.09 -1.62 -3.30
C PHE A 355 -39.58 -1.96 -3.39
N LEU A 356 -40.15 -2.14 -4.59
CA LEU A 356 -41.54 -2.55 -4.75
C LEU A 356 -41.65 -4.07 -4.87
N GLN A 357 -42.85 -4.60 -4.64
CA GLN A 357 -43.13 -5.99 -5.00
C GLN A 357 -43.10 -6.17 -6.53
N PRO A 358 -42.51 -7.27 -7.06
CA PRO A 358 -42.31 -7.48 -8.49
C PRO A 358 -43.58 -7.31 -9.36
N GLN A 359 -44.74 -7.66 -8.82
CA GLN A 359 -46.03 -7.54 -9.50
C GLN A 359 -46.44 -6.08 -9.76
N SER A 360 -46.00 -5.14 -8.91
CA SER A 360 -46.30 -3.70 -9.02
C SER A 360 -45.27 -2.95 -9.87
N VAL A 361 -44.13 -3.57 -10.21
CA VAL A 361 -43.04 -2.95 -11.01
C VAL A 361 -43.51 -2.58 -12.42
N ALA A 362 -44.33 -3.41 -13.05
CA ALA A 362 -44.87 -3.13 -14.39
C ALA A 362 -45.73 -1.85 -14.39
N GLN A 363 -46.63 -1.72 -13.41
CA GLN A 363 -47.45 -0.53 -13.22
C GLN A 363 -46.60 0.71 -12.90
N PHE A 364 -45.59 0.55 -12.03
CA PHE A 364 -44.67 1.63 -11.70
C PHE A 364 -43.96 2.18 -12.95
N ASN A 365 -43.43 1.30 -13.79
CA ASN A 365 -42.63 1.68 -14.96
C ASN A 365 -43.46 2.19 -16.14
N GLN A 366 -44.69 1.68 -16.34
CA GLN A 366 -45.52 2.03 -17.50
C GLN A 366 -46.46 3.21 -17.24
N GLU A 367 -46.91 3.41 -16.00
CA GLU A 367 -47.92 4.44 -15.66
C GLU A 367 -47.35 5.53 -14.74
N ILE A 368 -46.76 5.13 -13.60
CA ILE A 368 -46.42 6.07 -12.51
C ILE A 368 -45.17 6.88 -12.83
N LEU A 369 -44.07 6.22 -13.19
CA LEU A 369 -42.79 6.85 -13.47
C LEU A 369 -42.86 7.84 -14.66
N PRO A 370 -43.46 7.50 -15.82
CA PRO A 370 -43.65 8.46 -16.92
C PRO A 370 -44.51 9.66 -16.52
N HIS A 371 -45.54 9.46 -15.68
CA HIS A 371 -46.40 10.55 -15.21
C HIS A 371 -45.62 11.54 -14.35
N VAL A 372 -44.81 11.05 -13.39
CA VAL A 372 -43.92 11.89 -12.56
C VAL A 372 -42.86 12.61 -13.40
N LEU A 373 -42.26 11.92 -14.38
CA LEU A 373 -41.24 12.52 -15.25
C LEU A 373 -41.79 13.66 -16.11
N THR A 374 -43.08 13.60 -16.48
CA THR A 374 -43.75 14.58 -17.36
C THR A 374 -44.45 15.71 -16.60
N HIS A 375 -45.16 15.41 -15.50
CA HIS A 375 -45.98 16.38 -14.73
C HIS A 375 -45.37 16.77 -13.37
N GLY A 376 -44.28 16.13 -12.96
CA GLY A 376 -43.45 16.51 -11.80
C GLY A 376 -43.73 15.78 -10.49
N HIS A 377 -44.91 15.19 -10.26
CA HIS A 377 -45.25 14.50 -9.01
C HIS A 377 -46.40 13.47 -9.13
N TRP A 378 -46.53 12.57 -8.15
CA TRP A 378 -47.58 11.53 -8.02
C TRP A 378 -47.74 11.04 -6.56
N GLN A 379 -48.91 10.50 -6.20
CA GLN A 379 -49.20 9.90 -4.87
C GLN A 379 -50.10 8.64 -4.98
N GLY A 380 -49.89 7.63 -4.11
CA GLY A 380 -50.72 6.41 -4.07
C GLY A 380 -50.21 5.27 -3.17
N LYS A 381 -50.98 4.18 -3.04
CA LYS A 381 -50.60 3.00 -2.22
C LYS A 381 -49.86 1.94 -3.04
N LEU A 382 -48.71 1.48 -2.55
CA LEU A 382 -47.93 0.38 -3.15
C LEU A 382 -47.32 -0.51 -2.05
N PRO A 383 -47.20 -1.83 -2.26
CA PRO A 383 -46.47 -2.70 -1.37
C PRO A 383 -44.95 -2.55 -1.57
N LEU A 384 -44.28 -2.06 -0.54
CA LEU A 384 -42.84 -2.05 -0.38
C LEU A 384 -42.34 -3.47 -0.04
N ARG A 385 -41.08 -3.74 -0.39
CA ARG A 385 -40.35 -4.97 -0.07
C ARG A 385 -39.19 -4.61 0.85
N HIS A 386 -39.19 -5.18 2.06
CA HIS A 386 -38.07 -5.07 2.97
C HIS A 386 -36.86 -5.82 2.38
N TRP A 387 -35.73 -5.12 2.29
CA TRP A 387 -34.48 -5.50 1.66
C TRP A 387 -33.82 -6.74 2.28
N GLN A 388 -33.50 -6.70 3.58
CA GLN A 388 -32.86 -7.84 4.26
C GLN A 388 -33.81 -9.03 4.47
N THR A 389 -35.05 -8.79 4.92
CA THR A 389 -35.97 -9.87 5.35
C THR A 389 -36.94 -10.33 4.26
N GLY A 390 -37.01 -9.65 3.12
CA GLY A 390 -37.98 -9.89 2.05
C GLY A 390 -39.44 -9.52 2.39
N ARG A 391 -39.72 -9.16 3.65
CA ARG A 391 -41.08 -8.92 4.19
C ARG A 391 -41.85 -7.88 3.38
N VAL A 392 -43.10 -8.18 3.05
CA VAL A 392 -44.00 -7.23 2.38
C VAL A 392 -44.44 -6.18 3.39
N ILE A 393 -44.11 -4.93 3.11
CA ILE A 393 -44.49 -3.79 3.93
C ILE A 393 -45.44 -2.94 3.12
N TRP A 394 -46.66 -2.76 3.60
CA TRP A 394 -47.65 -1.99 2.86
C TRP A 394 -47.42 -0.50 3.14
N THR A 395 -47.38 0.32 2.08
CA THR A 395 -47.00 1.73 2.21
C THR A 395 -47.85 2.66 1.37
N HIS A 396 -47.89 3.94 1.77
CA HIS A 396 -48.44 5.04 0.99
C HIS A 396 -47.30 5.94 0.53
N TYR A 397 -47.15 6.14 -0.79
CA TYR A 397 -46.06 6.89 -1.41
C TYR A 397 -46.48 8.28 -1.89
N THR A 398 -45.54 9.23 -1.79
CA THR A 398 -45.48 10.48 -2.57
C THR A 398 -44.17 10.50 -3.35
N ILE A 399 -44.21 10.70 -4.66
CA ILE A 399 -43.03 10.66 -5.53
C ILE A 399 -42.98 11.92 -6.39
N SER A 400 -41.90 12.68 -6.28
CA SER A 400 -41.71 13.97 -6.94
C SER A 400 -40.37 14.03 -7.67
N ARG A 401 -40.34 14.57 -8.90
CA ARG A 401 -39.12 14.80 -9.66
C ARG A 401 -38.46 16.09 -9.18
N LEU A 402 -37.40 15.96 -8.39
CA LEU A 402 -36.57 17.08 -7.96
C LEU A 402 -35.36 17.16 -8.88
N SER A 403 -35.27 18.23 -9.68
CA SER A 403 -34.01 18.53 -10.35
C SER A 403 -33.06 19.14 -9.32
N ASP A 404 -31.89 18.53 -9.12
CA ASP A 404 -30.76 19.40 -8.85
C ASP A 404 -30.56 20.29 -10.07
N ARG A 405 -30.33 21.53 -9.72
CA ARG A 405 -30.17 22.67 -10.58
C ARG A 405 -28.66 22.89 -10.81
N HIS A 406 -27.85 22.33 -9.90
CA HIS A 406 -26.46 21.85 -9.81
C HIS A 406 -25.97 21.17 -11.07
N THR A 407 -25.58 19.93 -10.82
CA THR A 407 -25.26 18.83 -11.72
C THR A 407 -26.12 18.72 -12.99
N GLY A 408 -27.21 19.47 -13.13
CA GLY A 408 -28.34 19.15 -14.01
C GLY A 408 -29.01 17.80 -13.69
N GLU A 409 -28.46 16.98 -12.78
CA GLU A 409 -29.02 15.70 -12.38
C GLU A 409 -30.35 15.95 -11.71
N ALA A 410 -31.40 15.45 -12.34
CA ALA A 410 -32.65 15.29 -11.65
C ALA A 410 -32.72 13.89 -11.04
N TRP A 411 -33.41 13.84 -9.92
CA TRP A 411 -33.73 12.63 -9.20
C TRP A 411 -35.21 12.64 -8.85
N LEU A 412 -35.66 11.50 -8.38
CA LEU A 412 -36.97 11.26 -7.82
C LEU A 412 -36.77 11.24 -6.30
N SER A 413 -37.50 12.12 -5.62
CA SER A 413 -37.67 12.04 -4.17
C SER A 413 -38.95 11.26 -3.90
N ALA A 414 -38.84 10.17 -3.17
CA ALA A 414 -39.95 9.32 -2.78
C ALA A 414 -40.06 9.30 -1.26
N ILE A 415 -41.23 9.67 -0.73
CA ILE A 415 -41.56 9.59 0.71
C ILE A 415 -42.63 8.50 0.88
N ALA A 416 -42.46 7.61 1.86
CA ALA A 416 -43.38 6.50 2.10
C ALA A 416 -43.70 6.27 3.59
N THR A 417 -44.98 6.10 3.91
CA THR A 417 -45.49 5.84 5.27
C THR A 417 -45.97 4.39 5.40
N ASP A 418 -45.63 3.71 6.50
CA ASP A 418 -45.97 2.31 6.78
C ASP A 418 -47.43 2.11 7.25
N ILE A 419 -48.11 1.10 6.70
CA ILE A 419 -49.46 0.64 7.05
C ILE A 419 -49.54 -0.89 7.25
N THR A 420 -48.40 -1.57 7.43
CA THR A 420 -48.25 -3.05 7.42
C THR A 420 -49.01 -3.79 8.50
N ALA A 421 -49.10 -3.22 9.71
CA ALA A 421 -49.81 -3.86 10.83
C ALA A 421 -51.30 -4.13 10.51
N ALA A 422 -51.91 -3.31 9.65
CA ALA A 422 -53.28 -3.48 9.20
C ALA A 422 -53.45 -4.59 8.13
N GLN A 423 -52.37 -5.07 7.51
CA GLN A 423 -52.40 -6.11 6.46
C GLN A 423 -51.90 -7.48 6.96
N GLU A 424 -50.95 -7.53 7.90
CA GLU A 424 -50.47 -8.82 8.43
C GLU A 424 -51.54 -9.66 9.13
N VAL A 425 -52.55 -9.03 9.72
CA VAL A 425 -53.66 -9.74 10.39
C VAL A 425 -54.46 -10.58 9.37
N GLU A 426 -54.67 -10.06 8.17
CA GLU A 426 -55.43 -10.75 7.12
C GLU A 426 -54.58 -11.84 6.45
N PHE A 427 -53.28 -11.56 6.22
CA PHE A 427 -52.35 -12.50 5.59
C PHE A 427 -51.99 -13.71 6.48
N LYS A 428 -51.79 -13.52 7.79
CA LYS A 428 -51.46 -14.61 8.73
C LYS A 428 -52.55 -15.70 8.77
N ARG A 429 -53.83 -15.31 8.61
CA ARG A 429 -54.97 -16.25 8.53
C ARG A 429 -54.86 -17.17 7.31
N GLN A 430 -54.35 -16.67 6.19
CA GLN A 430 -54.19 -17.45 4.95
C GLN A 430 -52.93 -18.33 4.98
N GLN A 431 -51.82 -17.84 5.53
CA GLN A 431 -50.58 -18.62 5.67
C GLN A 431 -50.78 -19.88 6.52
N MET A 432 -51.51 -19.77 7.64
CA MET A 432 -51.68 -20.90 8.57
C MET A 432 -52.39 -22.10 7.94
N VAL A 433 -53.32 -21.88 7.00
CA VAL A 433 -53.97 -22.95 6.21
C VAL A 433 -52.98 -23.55 5.21
N SER A 434 -52.25 -22.71 4.48
CA SER A 434 -51.26 -23.16 3.48
C SER A 434 -50.11 -23.97 4.09
N MET A 435 -49.70 -23.65 5.33
CA MET A 435 -48.65 -24.39 6.04
C MET A 435 -49.07 -25.84 6.38
N VAL A 436 -50.33 -26.08 6.71
CA VAL A 436 -50.83 -27.43 6.99
C VAL A 436 -50.95 -28.24 5.70
N GLU A 437 -51.41 -27.61 4.60
CA GLU A 437 -51.53 -28.27 3.29
C GLU A 437 -50.19 -28.71 2.69
N ASN A 438 -49.12 -27.92 2.87
CA ASN A 438 -47.79 -28.19 2.34
C ASN A 438 -46.87 -28.96 3.32
N SER A 439 -47.38 -29.40 4.47
CA SER A 439 -46.64 -30.29 5.38
C SER A 439 -46.40 -31.64 4.71
N LEU A 440 -45.15 -32.12 4.72
CA LEU A 440 -44.78 -33.49 4.32
C LEU A 440 -45.19 -34.55 5.36
N ASP A 441 -45.32 -34.17 6.63
CA ASP A 441 -45.96 -35.03 7.61
C ASP A 441 -47.46 -35.12 7.28
N PHE A 442 -48.03 -36.32 7.40
CA PHE A 442 -49.47 -36.53 7.38
C PHE A 442 -50.07 -35.73 8.53
N MET A 443 -50.97 -34.80 8.21
CA MET A 443 -51.77 -34.06 9.18
C MET A 443 -53.25 -34.32 8.93
N GLY A 444 -53.89 -34.99 9.89
CA GLY A 444 -55.31 -35.31 9.83
C GLY A 444 -56.06 -34.74 11.03
N ILE A 445 -57.27 -34.25 10.78
CA ILE A 445 -58.27 -33.95 11.81
C ILE A 445 -59.50 -34.83 11.55
N ALA A 446 -59.99 -35.48 12.60
CA ALA A 446 -61.15 -36.33 12.59
C ALA A 446 -62.15 -35.93 13.70
N THR A 447 -63.40 -36.30 13.54
CA THR A 447 -64.39 -36.25 14.62
C THR A 447 -63.99 -37.17 15.78
N LEU A 448 -64.57 -36.97 16.96
CA LEU A 448 -64.37 -37.87 18.11
C LEU A 448 -64.86 -39.31 17.86
N THR A 449 -65.64 -39.55 16.80
CA THR A 449 -66.05 -40.91 16.38
C THR A 449 -65.08 -41.54 15.38
N GLY A 450 -63.95 -40.88 15.08
CA GLY A 450 -62.91 -41.38 14.19
C GLY A 450 -63.21 -41.22 12.69
N GLN A 451 -64.08 -40.29 12.30
CA GLN A 451 -64.32 -39.96 10.89
C GLN A 451 -63.45 -38.77 10.48
N PRO A 452 -62.55 -38.88 9.48
CA PRO A 452 -61.77 -37.75 9.00
C PRO A 452 -62.65 -36.61 8.50
N ILE A 453 -62.29 -35.37 8.82
CA ILE A 453 -62.91 -34.14 8.30
C ILE A 453 -61.92 -33.30 7.47
N TYR A 454 -60.63 -33.52 7.68
CA TYR A 454 -59.56 -32.84 6.98
C TYR A 454 -58.32 -33.76 6.99
N ILE A 455 -57.70 -33.96 5.84
CA ILE A 455 -56.37 -34.57 5.70
C ILE A 455 -55.64 -33.76 4.63
N ASN A 456 -54.43 -33.33 4.93
CA ASN A 456 -53.58 -32.59 4.01
C ASN A 456 -53.08 -33.45 2.84
N SER A 457 -52.56 -32.79 1.79
CA SER A 457 -52.03 -33.47 0.59
C SER A 457 -51.08 -34.64 0.89
N ALA A 458 -50.02 -34.43 1.66
CA ALA A 458 -49.06 -35.49 1.99
C ALA A 458 -49.67 -36.63 2.82
N GLY A 459 -50.69 -36.33 3.63
CA GLY A 459 -51.42 -37.35 4.36
C GLY A 459 -52.20 -38.27 3.42
N LEU A 460 -52.88 -37.70 2.41
CA LEU A 460 -53.55 -38.46 1.36
C LEU A 460 -52.56 -39.30 0.55
N ASP A 461 -51.43 -38.74 0.13
CA ASP A 461 -50.39 -39.46 -0.61
C ASP A 461 -49.80 -40.63 0.21
N MET A 462 -49.49 -40.41 1.49
CA MET A 462 -48.90 -41.44 2.37
C MET A 462 -49.82 -42.65 2.57
N VAL A 463 -51.15 -42.44 2.64
CA VAL A 463 -52.11 -43.55 2.68
C VAL A 463 -52.66 -43.94 1.30
N GLY A 464 -52.23 -43.31 0.21
CA GLY A 464 -52.64 -43.63 -1.15
C GLY A 464 -54.11 -43.31 -1.46
N LEU A 465 -54.59 -42.14 -1.09
CA LEU A 465 -55.90 -41.60 -1.47
C LEU A 465 -55.74 -40.39 -2.40
N LEU A 466 -56.70 -40.17 -3.30
CA LEU A 466 -56.62 -39.12 -4.34
C LEU A 466 -57.21 -37.77 -3.91
N ASP A 467 -58.08 -37.77 -2.89
CA ASP A 467 -58.84 -36.61 -2.47
C ASP A 467 -59.35 -36.76 -1.02
N THR A 468 -59.63 -35.64 -0.36
CA THR A 468 -60.08 -35.60 1.03
C THR A 468 -61.52 -36.12 1.19
N GLU A 469 -62.39 -36.00 0.18
CA GLU A 469 -63.81 -36.40 0.26
C GLU A 469 -63.93 -37.92 0.41
N THR A 470 -63.17 -38.68 -0.38
CA THR A 470 -63.01 -40.14 -0.24
C THR A 470 -62.49 -40.51 1.15
N ALA A 471 -61.51 -39.77 1.69
CA ALA A 471 -60.97 -40.02 3.02
C ALA A 471 -62.00 -39.75 4.14
N THR A 472 -62.86 -38.74 4.00
CA THR A 472 -63.94 -38.46 4.97
C THR A 472 -65.02 -39.54 5.04
N GLN A 473 -65.06 -40.48 4.09
CA GLN A 473 -65.99 -41.62 4.10
C GLN A 473 -65.42 -42.87 4.80
N MET A 474 -64.14 -42.85 5.17
CA MET A 474 -63.46 -43.96 5.87
C MET A 474 -63.40 -43.72 7.39
N ASN A 475 -62.97 -44.72 8.17
CA ASN A 475 -62.62 -44.53 9.57
C ASN A 475 -61.09 -44.44 9.74
N ILE A 476 -60.61 -43.65 10.69
CA ILE A 476 -59.17 -43.52 10.99
C ILE A 476 -58.48 -44.87 11.26
N LEU A 477 -59.20 -45.88 11.75
CA LEU A 477 -58.69 -47.22 12.02
C LEU A 477 -58.39 -48.03 10.74
N ASP A 478 -58.92 -47.64 9.58
CA ASP A 478 -58.71 -48.35 8.32
C ASP A 478 -57.31 -48.09 7.71
N PHE A 479 -56.65 -47.00 8.13
CA PHE A 479 -55.30 -46.60 7.69
C PHE A 479 -54.16 -47.36 8.37
N TYR A 480 -54.42 -48.07 9.47
CA TYR A 480 -53.40 -48.85 10.17
C TYR A 480 -53.20 -50.23 9.52
N SER A 481 -52.02 -50.81 9.72
CA SER A 481 -51.81 -52.22 9.38
C SER A 481 -52.75 -53.14 10.20
N PRO A 482 -53.20 -54.29 9.66
CA PRO A 482 -54.14 -55.17 10.36
C PRO A 482 -53.63 -55.68 11.72
N GLU A 483 -52.31 -55.81 11.87
CA GLU A 483 -51.65 -56.23 13.12
C GLU A 483 -51.74 -55.17 14.22
N ASP A 484 -51.65 -53.88 13.84
CA ASP A 484 -51.61 -52.76 14.78
C ASP A 484 -53.01 -52.18 15.06
N ARG A 485 -54.00 -52.39 14.17
CA ARG A 485 -55.36 -51.84 14.26
C ARG A 485 -56.03 -52.13 15.61
N ASP A 486 -56.01 -53.38 16.07
CA ASP A 486 -56.64 -53.80 17.32
C ASP A 486 -56.01 -53.10 18.54
N ILE A 487 -54.70 -52.84 18.49
CA ILE A 487 -53.96 -52.12 19.54
C ILE A 487 -54.34 -50.64 19.51
N VAL A 488 -54.49 -50.05 18.33
CA VAL A 488 -54.90 -48.65 18.19
C VAL A 488 -56.32 -48.42 18.74
N GLU A 489 -57.27 -49.29 18.38
CA GLU A 489 -58.67 -49.17 18.82
C GLU A 489 -58.84 -49.49 20.32
N SER A 490 -58.24 -50.57 20.81
CA SER A 490 -58.46 -51.03 22.20
C SER A 490 -57.54 -50.39 23.25
N VAL A 491 -56.39 -49.83 22.85
CA VAL A 491 -55.38 -49.28 23.79
C VAL A 491 -55.05 -47.81 23.53
N ILE A 492 -54.84 -47.39 22.27
CA ILE A 492 -54.35 -46.03 21.98
C ILE A 492 -55.48 -45.01 22.03
N LEU A 493 -56.57 -45.17 21.27
CA LEU A 493 -57.66 -44.20 21.26
C LEU A 493 -58.28 -44.00 22.67
N PRO A 494 -58.53 -45.04 23.49
CA PRO A 494 -58.96 -44.85 24.88
C PRO A 494 -57.96 -44.08 25.75
N LYS A 495 -56.65 -44.23 25.52
CA LYS A 495 -55.62 -43.41 26.18
C LYS A 495 -55.65 -41.95 25.71
N VAL A 496 -55.81 -41.69 24.41
CA VAL A 496 -55.98 -40.32 23.88
C VAL A 496 -57.21 -39.66 24.50
N PHE A 497 -58.34 -40.36 24.60
CA PHE A 497 -59.55 -39.82 25.24
C PHE A 497 -59.41 -39.60 26.75
N ALA A 498 -58.66 -40.44 27.46
CA ALA A 498 -58.48 -40.33 28.91
C ALA A 498 -57.35 -39.37 29.33
N GLN A 499 -56.33 -39.18 28.48
CA GLN A 499 -55.07 -38.46 28.81
C GLN A 499 -54.82 -37.24 27.90
N GLY A 500 -55.65 -37.02 26.88
CA GLY A 500 -55.60 -35.89 25.96
C GLY A 500 -54.66 -36.07 24.76
N ALA A 501 -53.62 -36.90 24.88
CA ALA A 501 -52.66 -37.18 23.82
C ALA A 501 -51.97 -38.55 23.98
N TRP A 502 -51.37 -39.05 22.90
CA TRP A 502 -50.55 -40.26 22.86
C TRP A 502 -49.53 -40.19 21.69
N GLN A 503 -48.30 -40.66 21.90
CA GLN A 503 -47.22 -40.69 20.89
C GLN A 503 -46.47 -42.05 20.88
N GLY A 504 -46.03 -42.51 19.70
CA GLY A 504 -45.12 -43.65 19.54
C GLY A 504 -44.91 -44.11 18.08
N GLU A 505 -43.98 -45.05 17.87
CA GLU A 505 -43.71 -45.67 16.55
C GLU A 505 -44.74 -46.76 16.23
N PHE A 506 -45.40 -46.68 15.06
CA PHE A 506 -46.45 -47.60 14.59
C PHE A 506 -46.34 -47.84 13.08
N ARG A 507 -47.18 -48.73 12.54
CA ARG A 507 -47.18 -49.07 11.11
C ARG A 507 -48.51 -48.71 10.45
N LEU A 508 -48.49 -47.63 9.67
CA LEU A 508 -49.56 -47.30 8.75
C LEU A 508 -49.48 -48.17 7.49
N ARG A 509 -50.60 -48.29 6.79
CA ARG A 509 -50.74 -49.09 5.57
C ARG A 509 -51.23 -48.21 4.43
N HIS A 510 -50.47 -48.19 3.35
CA HIS A 510 -50.87 -47.53 2.11
C HIS A 510 -52.05 -48.28 1.46
N TRP A 511 -53.19 -47.62 1.31
CA TRP A 511 -54.50 -48.21 1.00
C TRP A 511 -54.52 -49.01 -0.31
N GLN A 512 -53.92 -48.47 -1.38
CA GLN A 512 -53.97 -49.08 -2.72
C GLN A 512 -53.00 -50.26 -2.90
N THR A 513 -51.86 -50.24 -2.21
CA THR A 513 -50.74 -51.18 -2.42
C THR A 513 -50.59 -52.20 -1.30
N GLY A 514 -51.17 -51.93 -0.14
CA GLY A 514 -50.99 -52.73 1.08
C GLY A 514 -49.61 -52.59 1.73
N LEU A 515 -48.74 -51.69 1.22
CA LEU A 515 -47.40 -51.49 1.77
C LEU A 515 -47.47 -50.95 3.20
N THR A 516 -46.65 -51.52 4.08
CA THR A 516 -46.55 -51.12 5.49
C THR A 516 -45.43 -50.07 5.66
N ILE A 517 -45.79 -48.89 6.14
CA ILE A 517 -44.88 -47.74 6.32
C ILE A 517 -44.59 -47.57 7.81
N PRO A 518 -43.31 -47.59 8.25
CA PRO A 518 -42.95 -47.31 9.63
C PRO A 518 -43.04 -45.80 9.90
N VAL A 519 -43.91 -45.42 10.83
CA VAL A 519 -44.16 -44.01 11.17
C VAL A 519 -43.97 -43.76 12.65
N GLU A 520 -43.55 -42.55 13.01
CA GLU A 520 -43.75 -42.01 14.35
C GLU A 520 -45.02 -41.15 14.33
N GLN A 521 -45.96 -41.44 15.22
CA GLN A 521 -47.26 -40.79 15.24
C GLN A 521 -47.54 -40.13 16.59
N HIS A 522 -48.07 -38.91 16.54
CA HIS A 522 -48.65 -38.22 17.68
C HIS A 522 -50.15 -37.98 17.41
N ILE A 523 -51.00 -38.37 18.36
CA ILE A 523 -52.47 -38.26 18.29
C ILE A 523 -52.94 -37.51 19.53
N PHE A 524 -53.72 -36.44 19.37
CA PHE A 524 -54.16 -35.57 20.47
C PHE A 524 -55.53 -34.94 20.24
N LEU A 525 -56.17 -34.46 21.31
CA LEU A 525 -57.50 -33.86 21.25
C LEU A 525 -57.45 -32.33 21.07
N LEU A 526 -58.22 -31.84 20.09
CA LEU A 526 -58.52 -30.44 19.92
C LEU A 526 -59.75 -30.07 20.75
N HIS A 527 -59.60 -29.10 21.64
CA HIS A 527 -60.66 -28.62 22.52
C HIS A 527 -61.28 -27.33 21.98
N ASP A 528 -62.58 -27.15 22.19
CA ASP A 528 -63.26 -25.88 21.91
C ASP A 528 -62.71 -24.79 22.86
N PRO A 529 -62.15 -23.67 22.35
CA PRO A 529 -61.56 -22.63 23.17
C PRO A 529 -62.55 -21.85 24.04
N GLN A 530 -63.87 -21.97 23.83
CA GLN A 530 -64.89 -21.34 24.67
C GLN A 530 -65.47 -22.27 25.74
N THR A 531 -65.67 -23.55 25.42
CA THR A 531 -66.29 -24.52 26.36
C THR A 531 -65.31 -25.46 27.04
N GLY A 532 -64.07 -25.56 26.54
CA GLY A 532 -63.00 -26.40 27.07
C GLY A 532 -63.21 -27.90 26.89
N GLN A 533 -64.28 -28.34 26.22
CA GLN A 533 -64.53 -29.76 25.95
C GLN A 533 -63.80 -30.23 24.68
N PRO A 534 -63.39 -31.50 24.61
CA PRO A 534 -62.82 -32.06 23.38
C PRO A 534 -63.86 -32.00 22.27
N SER A 535 -63.41 -31.61 21.08
CA SER A 535 -64.25 -31.40 19.90
C SER A 535 -63.87 -32.31 18.74
N HIS A 536 -62.57 -32.53 18.54
CA HIS A 536 -62.00 -33.28 17.42
C HIS A 536 -60.70 -33.98 17.85
N ILE A 537 -60.29 -35.01 17.10
CA ILE A 537 -59.00 -35.67 17.22
C ILE A 537 -58.10 -35.12 16.11
N ALA A 538 -56.90 -34.68 16.44
CA ALA A 538 -55.87 -34.35 15.48
C ALA A 538 -54.72 -35.36 15.55
N THR A 539 -54.07 -35.60 14.41
CA THR A 539 -52.83 -36.38 14.35
C THR A 539 -51.80 -35.71 13.46
N VAL A 540 -50.54 -35.81 13.87
CA VAL A 540 -49.37 -35.54 13.05
C VAL A 540 -48.58 -36.84 12.98
N THR A 541 -48.33 -37.32 11.78
CA THR A 541 -47.67 -38.62 11.55
C THR A 541 -46.52 -38.44 10.57
N ARG A 542 -45.32 -38.88 10.97
CA ARG A 542 -44.09 -38.72 10.20
C ARG A 542 -43.56 -40.08 9.77
N ASP A 543 -43.22 -40.20 8.49
CA ASP A 543 -42.41 -41.33 8.00
C ASP A 543 -40.98 -41.21 8.54
N ILE A 544 -40.49 -42.26 9.19
CA ILE A 544 -39.16 -42.28 9.84
C ILE A 544 -38.12 -43.12 9.09
N THR A 545 -38.40 -43.50 7.83
CA THR A 545 -37.53 -44.37 7.01
C THR A 545 -36.12 -43.80 6.85
N GLU A 546 -35.96 -42.55 6.39
CA GLU A 546 -34.63 -41.93 6.16
C GLU A 546 -33.83 -41.73 7.47
N ARG A 547 -34.51 -41.57 8.61
CA ARG A 547 -33.82 -41.47 9.91
C ARG A 547 -33.11 -42.77 10.25
N LYS A 548 -33.78 -43.92 10.07
CA LYS A 548 -33.18 -45.24 10.31
C LYS A 548 -31.99 -45.50 9.36
N GLU A 549 -32.01 -44.93 8.16
CA GLU A 549 -30.88 -44.97 7.20
C GLU A 549 -29.73 -44.03 7.58
N THR A 550 -30.00 -42.90 8.23
CA THR A 550 -28.98 -41.91 8.60
C THR A 550 -28.25 -42.29 9.90
N GLU A 551 -28.93 -42.93 10.85
CA GLU A 551 -28.30 -43.57 12.01
C GLU A 551 -27.26 -44.64 11.55
N ALA A 552 -27.50 -45.32 10.42
CA ALA A 552 -26.53 -46.24 9.81
C ALA A 552 -25.30 -45.54 9.16
N ARG A 553 -25.45 -44.33 8.61
CA ARG A 553 -24.31 -43.55 8.05
C ARG A 553 -23.36 -43.01 9.12
N MET A 554 -23.87 -42.62 10.29
CA MET A 554 -23.02 -42.17 11.40
C MET A 554 -22.11 -43.30 11.89
N TRP A 555 -22.68 -44.49 12.03
CA TRP A 555 -21.97 -45.73 12.34
C TRP A 555 -20.86 -46.04 11.31
N GLU A 556 -21.12 -45.83 10.02
CA GLU A 556 -20.15 -46.05 8.94
C GLU A 556 -18.91 -45.13 9.02
N SER A 557 -19.07 -43.88 9.47
CA SER A 557 -17.95 -42.93 9.67
C SER A 557 -17.10 -43.27 10.88
N GLU A 558 -17.72 -43.69 12.00
CA GLU A 558 -16.98 -44.17 13.18
C GLU A 558 -16.15 -45.42 12.83
N ASN A 559 -16.75 -46.35 12.07
CA ASN A 559 -16.10 -47.55 11.60
C ASN A 559 -14.86 -47.22 10.73
N ARG A 560 -14.94 -46.18 9.89
CA ARG A 560 -13.84 -45.76 8.99
C ARG A 560 -12.57 -45.35 9.75
N TYR A 561 -12.68 -44.55 10.81
CA TYR A 561 -11.51 -44.16 11.62
C TYR A 561 -10.93 -45.34 12.40
N ARG A 562 -11.81 -46.22 12.92
CA ARG A 562 -11.40 -47.46 13.57
C ARG A 562 -10.59 -48.35 12.63
N THR A 563 -11.10 -48.60 11.41
CA THR A 563 -10.41 -49.39 10.38
C THR A 563 -9.06 -48.79 9.96
N LEU A 564 -8.91 -47.46 9.89
CA LEU A 564 -7.61 -46.84 9.55
C LEU A 564 -6.54 -47.08 10.62
N ILE A 565 -6.92 -47.04 11.90
CA ILE A 565 -6.01 -47.30 13.02
C ILE A 565 -5.67 -48.80 13.12
N GLU A 566 -6.64 -49.68 12.88
CA GLU A 566 -6.45 -51.15 12.80
C GLU A 566 -5.57 -51.55 11.61
N ALA A 567 -5.67 -50.86 10.47
CA ALA A 567 -4.88 -51.13 9.27
C ALA A 567 -3.41 -50.66 9.34
N SER A 568 -3.03 -49.88 10.36
CA SER A 568 -1.67 -49.36 10.52
C SER A 568 -0.63 -50.50 10.67
N PRO A 569 0.55 -50.41 10.04
CA PRO A 569 1.61 -51.41 10.18
C PRO A 569 2.43 -51.27 11.48
N ILE A 570 2.24 -50.17 12.22
CA ILE A 570 2.87 -49.91 13.52
C ILE A 570 1.86 -50.02 14.65
N CYS A 571 2.33 -50.37 15.84
CA CYS A 571 1.49 -50.27 17.04
C CYS A 571 1.24 -48.79 17.35
N VAL A 572 -0.01 -48.41 17.55
CA VAL A 572 -0.44 -47.05 17.88
C VAL A 572 -1.18 -47.10 19.22
N PHE A 573 -0.72 -46.31 20.18
CA PHE A 573 -1.31 -46.22 21.51
C PHE A 573 -1.73 -44.78 21.86
N LEU A 574 -2.68 -44.67 22.78
CA LEU A 574 -3.25 -43.44 23.29
C LEU A 574 -3.21 -43.49 24.81
N THR A 575 -2.81 -42.41 25.48
CA THR A 575 -2.83 -42.30 26.95
C THR A 575 -3.64 -41.10 27.43
N ASP A 576 -4.01 -41.11 28.70
CA ASP A 576 -4.47 -39.92 29.40
C ASP A 576 -3.31 -38.92 29.64
N ALA A 577 -3.64 -37.74 30.19
CA ALA A 577 -2.68 -36.69 30.52
C ALA A 577 -1.72 -37.06 31.68
N GLN A 578 -1.94 -38.19 32.36
CA GLN A 578 -1.07 -38.74 33.40
C GLN A 578 -0.14 -39.85 32.87
N GLY A 579 -0.29 -40.25 31.59
CA GLY A 579 0.51 -41.28 30.93
C GLY A 579 -0.05 -42.71 31.06
N ASN A 580 -1.29 -42.90 31.51
CA ASN A 580 -1.93 -44.22 31.55
C ASN A 580 -2.53 -44.57 30.19
N CYS A 581 -2.28 -45.79 29.69
CA CYS A 581 -2.81 -46.26 28.40
C CYS A 581 -4.34 -46.36 28.42
N LEU A 582 -5.00 -45.65 27.50
CA LEU A 582 -6.45 -45.66 27.27
C LEU A 582 -6.86 -46.55 26.11
N TYR A 583 -5.99 -46.71 25.11
CA TYR A 583 -6.22 -47.51 23.92
C TYR A 583 -4.90 -47.90 23.26
N THR A 584 -4.86 -49.05 22.59
CA THR A 584 -3.81 -49.42 21.64
C THR A 584 -4.41 -50.28 20.52
N ASN A 585 -3.87 -50.27 19.30
CA ASN A 585 -4.40 -51.08 18.19
C ASN A 585 -3.90 -52.55 18.24
N ASP A 586 -4.48 -53.43 17.42
CA ASP A 586 -4.21 -54.88 17.44
C ASP A 586 -2.73 -55.26 17.19
N ARG A 587 -1.96 -54.40 16.51
CA ARG A 587 -0.50 -54.54 16.34
C ARG A 587 0.24 -54.66 17.67
N TRP A 588 -0.31 -54.16 18.77
CA TRP A 588 0.18 -54.43 20.12
C TRP A 588 0.32 -55.93 20.39
N GLY A 589 -0.71 -56.75 20.08
CA GLY A 589 -0.67 -58.19 20.36
C GLY A 589 0.37 -58.96 19.52
N GLU A 590 0.64 -58.49 18.30
CA GLU A 590 1.67 -59.05 17.43
C GLU A 590 3.09 -58.72 17.92
N ILE A 591 3.29 -57.52 18.46
CA ILE A 591 4.61 -56.98 18.84
C ILE A 591 4.97 -57.30 20.30
N ALA A 592 4.03 -57.05 21.23
CA ALA A 592 4.19 -57.24 22.67
C ALA A 592 3.80 -58.64 23.16
N GLY A 593 2.92 -59.36 22.44
CA GLY A 593 2.47 -60.70 22.83
C GLY A 593 1.52 -60.78 24.03
N LEU A 594 0.99 -59.63 24.46
CA LEU A 594 -0.11 -59.49 25.43
C LEU A 594 -1.35 -58.94 24.71
N ASN A 595 -2.54 -59.15 25.25
CA ASN A 595 -3.75 -58.60 24.65
C ASN A 595 -3.91 -57.10 24.92
N GLN A 596 -4.82 -56.45 24.19
CA GLN A 596 -5.08 -55.01 24.30
C GLN A 596 -5.54 -54.59 25.71
N ALA A 597 -6.38 -55.39 26.37
CA ALA A 597 -6.90 -55.09 27.70
C ALA A 597 -5.80 -55.15 28.78
N GLU A 598 -4.82 -56.04 28.62
CA GLU A 598 -3.61 -56.12 29.46
C GLU A 598 -2.67 -54.91 29.27
N ALA A 599 -2.81 -54.14 28.19
CA ALA A 599 -2.01 -52.93 27.96
C ALA A 599 -2.54 -51.71 28.72
N LEU A 600 -3.84 -51.69 29.05
CA LEU A 600 -4.52 -50.51 29.59
C LEU A 600 -4.01 -50.11 30.98
N GLY A 601 -4.19 -48.83 31.31
CA GLY A 601 -3.64 -48.24 32.53
C GLY A 601 -2.11 -48.25 32.51
N THR A 602 -1.51 -48.90 33.50
CA THR A 602 -0.06 -49.15 33.58
C THR A 602 0.33 -50.55 33.10
N GLY A 603 -0.63 -51.35 32.61
CA GLY A 603 -0.46 -52.77 32.29
C GLY A 603 0.53 -53.06 31.17
N TRP A 604 0.66 -52.15 30.19
CA TRP A 604 1.65 -52.21 29.10
C TRP A 604 3.10 -52.43 29.59
N SER A 605 3.43 -51.96 30.81
CA SER A 605 4.74 -52.17 31.43
C SER A 605 5.09 -53.64 31.66
N GLN A 606 4.10 -54.53 31.71
CA GLN A 606 4.29 -55.97 31.91
C GLN A 606 4.83 -56.66 30.66
N ALA A 607 4.58 -56.12 29.46
CA ALA A 607 5.17 -56.64 28.21
C ALA A 607 6.69 -56.39 28.14
N LEU A 608 7.20 -55.37 28.85
CA LEU A 608 8.62 -55.05 28.90
C LEU A 608 9.40 -56.23 29.47
N HIS A 609 10.52 -56.55 28.81
CA HIS A 609 11.50 -57.52 29.29
C HIS A 609 11.93 -57.12 30.73
N PRO A 610 12.08 -58.07 31.67
CA PRO A 610 12.34 -57.77 33.08
C PRO A 610 13.53 -56.83 33.33
N GLU A 611 14.57 -56.91 32.50
CA GLU A 611 15.75 -56.04 32.56
C GLU A 611 15.49 -54.59 32.08
N ASP A 612 14.51 -54.38 31.20
CA ASP A 612 14.20 -53.08 30.61
C ASP A 612 13.02 -52.38 31.33
N ARG A 613 12.22 -53.13 32.10
CA ARG A 613 10.93 -52.69 32.66
C ARG A 613 11.02 -51.42 33.51
N ASP A 614 11.81 -51.44 34.57
CA ASP A 614 11.87 -50.33 35.52
C ASP A 614 12.45 -49.06 34.88
N ARG A 615 13.40 -49.23 33.95
CA ARG A 615 14.02 -48.15 33.18
C ARG A 615 12.99 -47.46 32.28
N VAL A 616 12.40 -48.20 31.35
CA VAL A 616 11.50 -47.67 30.31
C VAL A 616 10.24 -47.07 30.93
N TYR A 617 9.73 -47.68 32.01
CA TYR A 617 8.60 -47.16 32.77
C TYR A 617 8.92 -45.83 33.45
N GLY A 618 10.13 -45.69 34.03
CA GLY A 618 10.60 -44.42 34.60
C GLY A 618 10.78 -43.33 33.54
N GLU A 619 11.41 -43.66 32.41
CA GLU A 619 11.59 -42.76 31.26
C GLU A 619 10.24 -42.25 30.72
N TRP A 620 9.24 -43.13 30.56
CA TRP A 620 7.88 -42.75 30.15
C TRP A 620 7.23 -41.78 31.12
N LEU A 621 7.27 -42.10 32.42
CA LEU A 621 6.63 -41.28 33.45
C LEU A 621 7.27 -39.89 33.54
N GLN A 622 8.59 -39.81 33.39
CA GLN A 622 9.32 -38.55 33.36
C GLN A 622 8.94 -37.73 32.12
N ALA A 623 8.93 -38.34 30.92
CA ALA A 623 8.57 -37.66 29.68
C ALA A 623 7.14 -37.06 29.71
N ALA A 624 6.16 -37.83 30.22
CA ALA A 624 4.78 -37.39 30.38
C ALA A 624 4.62 -36.25 31.41
N GLN A 625 5.49 -36.16 32.42
CA GLN A 625 5.50 -35.08 33.42
C GLN A 625 6.22 -33.82 32.93
N SER A 626 7.35 -33.96 32.22
CA SER A 626 8.12 -32.85 31.67
C SER A 626 7.61 -32.32 30.33
N ARG A 627 6.58 -32.94 29.74
CA ARG A 627 6.05 -32.66 28.39
C ARG A 627 7.12 -32.70 27.30
N THR A 628 8.04 -33.64 27.43
CA THR A 628 9.10 -33.88 26.44
C THR A 628 8.74 -35.10 25.59
N PRO A 629 9.05 -35.14 24.28
CA PRO A 629 8.78 -36.31 23.44
C PRO A 629 9.43 -37.56 24.04
N PHE A 630 8.63 -38.60 24.26
CA PHE A 630 9.17 -39.89 24.68
C PHE A 630 9.83 -40.58 23.49
N HIS A 631 10.98 -41.20 23.71
CA HIS A 631 11.70 -42.00 22.72
C HIS A 631 12.61 -42.99 23.46
N SER A 632 12.32 -44.30 23.39
CA SER A 632 13.20 -45.33 23.96
C SER A 632 13.17 -46.61 23.12
N GLU A 633 14.33 -47.24 23.00
CA GLU A 633 14.47 -48.64 22.56
C GLU A 633 14.44 -49.58 23.75
N TYR A 634 13.74 -50.70 23.60
CA TYR A 634 13.59 -51.71 24.63
C TYR A 634 13.12 -53.04 24.05
N ARG A 635 13.23 -54.08 24.85
CA ARG A 635 12.73 -55.41 24.49
C ARG A 635 11.34 -55.60 25.07
N PHE A 636 10.42 -56.10 24.25
CA PHE A 636 9.28 -56.84 24.76
C PHE A 636 9.63 -58.31 24.92
N GLN A 637 9.11 -58.93 25.98
CA GLN A 637 9.17 -60.36 26.20
C GLN A 637 7.76 -60.92 26.07
N ARG A 638 7.52 -61.62 24.96
CA ARG A 638 6.23 -62.27 24.70
C ARG A 638 6.03 -63.45 25.65
N SER A 639 4.77 -63.81 25.87
CA SER A 639 4.36 -64.97 26.68
C SER A 639 4.87 -66.33 26.14
N ASP A 640 5.25 -66.41 24.86
CA ASP A 640 5.91 -67.57 24.24
C ASP A 640 7.44 -67.62 24.46
N GLY A 641 7.99 -66.66 25.20
CA GLY A 641 9.42 -66.53 25.49
C GLY A 641 10.24 -65.82 24.40
N ARG A 642 9.64 -65.38 23.29
CA ARG A 642 10.36 -64.64 22.25
C ARG A 642 10.59 -63.18 22.65
N THR A 643 11.84 -62.76 22.54
CA THR A 643 12.25 -61.37 22.72
C THR A 643 12.11 -60.61 21.41
N THR A 644 11.36 -59.51 21.42
CA THR A 644 11.19 -58.60 20.28
C THR A 644 11.79 -57.24 20.65
N TRP A 645 12.81 -56.79 19.91
CA TRP A 645 13.30 -55.43 20.06
C TRP A 645 12.32 -54.44 19.43
N VAL A 646 11.99 -53.38 20.15
CA VAL A 646 11.08 -52.32 19.72
C VAL A 646 11.62 -50.94 20.05
N ILE A 647 11.09 -49.95 19.37
CA ILE A 647 11.28 -48.52 19.67
C ILE A 647 9.91 -47.88 19.90
N GLY A 648 9.73 -47.25 21.05
CA GLY A 648 8.50 -46.53 21.42
C GLY A 648 8.70 -45.02 21.37
N GLN A 649 7.73 -44.29 20.82
CA GLN A 649 7.75 -42.83 20.69
C GLN A 649 6.37 -42.22 21.00
N ALA A 650 6.28 -40.98 21.50
CA ALA A 650 4.98 -40.30 21.70
C ALA A 650 5.01 -38.76 21.61
N LEU A 651 3.86 -38.19 21.27
CA LEU A 651 3.55 -36.76 21.14
C LEU A 651 2.31 -36.38 21.96
N GLU A 652 2.17 -35.11 22.32
CA GLU A 652 1.00 -34.61 23.07
C GLU A 652 -0.26 -34.45 22.19
N LEU A 653 -1.43 -34.67 22.80
CA LEU A 653 -2.74 -34.39 22.22
C LEU A 653 -3.41 -33.28 23.01
N THR A 654 -3.74 -32.18 22.33
CA THR A 654 -4.41 -31.02 22.93
C THR A 654 -5.85 -30.86 22.46
N ASN A 655 -6.72 -30.37 23.34
CA ASN A 655 -8.05 -29.91 22.93
C ASN A 655 -7.98 -28.55 22.18
N ALA A 656 -9.14 -28.06 21.72
CA ALA A 656 -9.26 -26.77 21.01
C ALA A 656 -8.81 -25.53 21.83
N ARG A 657 -8.53 -25.67 23.13
CA ARG A 657 -8.00 -24.63 24.03
C ARG A 657 -6.50 -24.78 24.32
N HIS A 658 -5.81 -25.69 23.61
CA HIS A 658 -4.40 -26.03 23.81
C HIS A 658 -4.09 -26.64 25.20
N GLU A 659 -5.09 -27.22 25.86
CA GLU A 659 -4.91 -28.00 27.08
C GLU A 659 -4.60 -29.45 26.69
N VAL A 660 -3.52 -30.02 27.23
CA VAL A 660 -3.12 -31.42 26.98
C VAL A 660 -4.16 -32.37 27.59
N THR A 661 -4.84 -33.12 26.74
CA THR A 661 -5.83 -34.15 27.12
C THR A 661 -5.24 -35.54 27.20
N GLY A 662 -4.07 -35.78 26.61
CA GLY A 662 -3.42 -37.07 26.57
C GLY A 662 -2.18 -37.08 25.68
N TYR A 663 -1.67 -38.27 25.38
CA TYR A 663 -0.57 -38.47 24.43
C TYR A 663 -0.94 -39.54 23.40
N VAL A 664 -0.49 -39.38 22.16
CA VAL A 664 -0.53 -40.41 21.12
C VAL A 664 0.88 -40.85 20.79
N GLY A 665 1.09 -42.16 20.74
CA GLY A 665 2.40 -42.72 20.50
C GLY A 665 2.37 -43.93 19.59
N THR A 666 3.56 -44.31 19.13
CA THR A 666 3.78 -45.45 18.25
C THR A 666 4.85 -46.36 18.81
N ILE A 667 4.73 -47.66 18.53
CA ILE A 667 5.75 -48.67 18.86
C ILE A 667 6.05 -49.47 17.61
N THR A 668 7.32 -49.46 17.20
CA THR A 668 7.80 -50.09 15.98
C THR A 668 8.78 -51.21 16.29
N ASN A 669 8.64 -52.36 15.63
CA ASN A 669 9.54 -53.50 15.77
C ASN A 669 10.86 -53.25 15.00
N ILE A 670 12.01 -53.44 15.66
CA ILE A 670 13.36 -53.20 15.11
C ILE A 670 14.22 -54.48 15.05
N ASN A 671 13.62 -55.66 15.13
CA ASN A 671 14.36 -56.92 15.24
C ASN A 671 15.20 -57.27 13.99
N GLU A 672 14.80 -56.83 12.79
CA GLU A 672 15.62 -56.96 11.56
C GLU A 672 16.93 -56.17 11.69
N ARG A 673 16.89 -54.98 12.33
CA ARG A 673 18.08 -54.17 12.62
C ARG A 673 19.10 -54.93 13.47
N LYS A 674 18.62 -55.77 14.41
CA LYS A 674 19.46 -56.62 15.26
C LYS A 674 20.02 -57.85 14.55
N GLN A 675 19.46 -58.28 13.42
CA GLN A 675 20.04 -59.37 12.62
C GLN A 675 21.20 -58.91 11.74
N ALA A 676 21.20 -57.64 11.31
CA ALA A 676 22.33 -57.04 10.57
C ALA A 676 23.65 -57.05 11.37
N GLU A 677 23.59 -56.95 12.71
CA GLU A 677 24.77 -57.03 13.60
C GLU A 677 25.53 -58.37 13.47
N ALA A 678 24.84 -59.48 13.18
CA ALA A 678 25.46 -60.80 13.09
C ALA A 678 26.34 -60.97 11.83
N PHE A 679 26.05 -60.24 10.76
CA PHE A 679 26.74 -60.28 9.47
C PHE A 679 28.20 -59.78 9.55
N LEU A 680 28.49 -58.85 10.47
CA LEU A 680 29.80 -58.25 10.68
C LEU A 680 30.90 -59.28 11.00
N LYS A 681 30.54 -60.41 11.62
CA LYS A 681 31.51 -61.40 12.12
C LYS A 681 32.33 -62.08 11.02
N GLN A 682 31.82 -62.10 9.79
CA GLN A 682 32.50 -62.67 8.63
C GLN A 682 33.59 -61.76 8.05
N GLN A 683 33.56 -60.45 8.36
CA GLN A 683 34.51 -59.46 7.81
C GLN A 683 35.93 -59.58 8.40
N SER A 684 36.07 -60.16 9.60
CA SER A 684 37.34 -60.20 10.35
C SER A 684 38.47 -61.00 9.70
N GLN A 685 38.18 -62.08 8.96
CA GLN A 685 39.23 -62.94 8.37
C GLN A 685 39.95 -62.30 7.17
N ILE A 686 39.29 -61.38 6.46
CA ILE A 686 39.82 -60.73 5.25
C ILE A 686 40.95 -59.74 5.60
N ILE A 687 40.90 -59.16 6.80
CA ILE A 687 41.78 -58.06 7.26
C ILE A 687 43.23 -58.51 7.49
N ASN A 688 43.47 -59.79 7.76
CA ASN A 688 44.79 -60.30 8.17
C ASN A 688 45.80 -60.56 7.04
N GLN A 689 45.37 -60.61 5.77
CA GLN A 689 46.27 -60.86 4.62
C GLN A 689 46.69 -59.59 3.87
N VAL A 690 46.22 -58.41 4.31
CA VAL A 690 46.49 -57.13 3.65
C VAL A 690 47.93 -56.68 3.94
N HIS A 691 48.57 -56.04 2.96
CA HIS A 691 49.99 -55.69 3.05
C HIS A 691 50.27 -54.47 3.97
N ASP A 692 49.31 -53.54 4.04
CA ASP A 692 49.32 -52.35 4.92
C ASP A 692 49.10 -52.72 6.39
N GLY A 693 49.59 -51.87 7.30
CA GLY A 693 49.49 -52.11 8.74
C GLY A 693 48.13 -51.74 9.31
N VAL A 694 47.26 -52.72 9.53
CA VAL A 694 45.93 -52.54 10.15
C VAL A 694 46.01 -52.76 11.66
N ILE A 695 45.64 -51.75 12.42
CA ILE A 695 45.76 -51.64 13.87
C ILE A 695 44.41 -51.12 14.39
N CYS A 696 43.66 -51.88 15.18
CA CYS A 696 42.56 -51.28 15.94
C CYS A 696 43.12 -50.83 17.29
N THR A 697 42.84 -49.59 17.71
CA THR A 697 43.00 -49.15 19.10
C THR A 697 41.63 -49.09 19.77
N ASN A 698 41.56 -49.14 21.10
CA ASN A 698 40.39 -48.64 21.83
C ASN A 698 40.46 -47.10 21.96
N LEU A 699 39.46 -46.50 22.62
CA LEU A 699 39.38 -45.04 22.82
C LEU A 699 40.44 -44.46 23.77
N ARG A 700 41.09 -45.27 24.61
CA ARG A 700 42.29 -44.86 25.36
C ARG A 700 43.55 -45.02 24.51
N GLY A 701 43.40 -45.06 23.19
CA GLY A 701 44.47 -45.38 22.25
C GLY A 701 45.11 -46.76 22.44
N GLU A 702 44.73 -47.63 23.38
CA GLU A 702 45.42 -48.91 23.61
C GLU A 702 45.17 -49.86 22.43
N ILE A 703 46.21 -50.50 21.91
CA ILE A 703 46.15 -51.34 20.71
C ILE A 703 45.42 -52.66 21.03
N ILE A 704 44.26 -52.88 20.40
CA ILE A 704 43.37 -54.05 20.60
C ILE A 704 43.32 -55.01 19.41
N PHE A 705 43.88 -54.62 18.26
CA PHE A 705 44.06 -55.48 17.09
C PHE A 705 45.30 -55.03 16.33
N TRP A 706 46.04 -55.99 15.76
CA TRP A 706 47.29 -55.76 15.06
C TRP A 706 47.47 -56.82 13.98
N ASN A 707 47.49 -56.42 12.72
CA ASN A 707 47.68 -57.34 11.59
C ASN A 707 49.17 -57.55 11.26
N GLN A 708 49.44 -58.47 10.33
CA GLN A 708 50.81 -58.80 9.91
C GLN A 708 51.50 -57.71 9.05
N GLY A 709 50.74 -56.73 8.54
CA GLY A 709 51.31 -55.52 7.95
C GLY A 709 51.90 -54.59 9.02
N ALA A 710 51.25 -54.47 10.18
CA ALA A 710 51.63 -53.54 11.23
C ALA A 710 52.95 -53.97 11.92
N GLU A 711 53.17 -55.27 12.11
CA GLU A 711 54.46 -55.82 12.56
C GLU A 711 55.63 -55.32 11.70
N ARG A 712 55.45 -55.32 10.37
CA ARG A 712 56.50 -54.93 9.42
C ARG A 712 56.75 -53.43 9.37
N LEU A 713 55.72 -52.60 9.62
CA LEU A 713 55.86 -51.14 9.61
C LEU A 713 56.48 -50.58 10.90
N PHE A 714 56.11 -51.12 12.07
CA PHE A 714 56.50 -50.55 13.37
C PHE A 714 57.58 -51.36 14.12
N GLY A 715 57.86 -52.58 13.66
CA GLY A 715 58.93 -53.44 14.16
C GLY A 715 58.60 -54.25 15.41
N TYR A 716 57.49 -53.95 16.09
CA TYR A 716 57.01 -54.69 17.25
C TYR A 716 56.24 -55.96 16.86
N GLN A 717 56.44 -57.05 17.60
CA GLN A 717 55.56 -58.22 17.53
C GLN A 717 54.25 -57.97 18.30
N PRO A 718 53.12 -58.66 17.98
CA PRO A 718 51.83 -58.37 18.60
C PRO A 718 51.86 -58.59 20.11
N ALA A 719 52.59 -59.61 20.57
CA ALA A 719 52.79 -59.89 21.99
C ALA A 719 53.55 -58.79 22.77
N GLU A 720 54.21 -57.88 22.06
CA GLU A 720 55.04 -56.80 22.63
C GLU A 720 54.32 -55.44 22.64
N ILE A 721 53.27 -55.27 21.81
CA ILE A 721 52.62 -53.97 21.56
C ILE A 721 51.09 -53.98 21.76
N MET A 722 50.44 -55.14 21.73
CA MET A 722 49.01 -55.24 22.09
C MET A 722 48.80 -54.84 23.55
N GLY A 723 47.81 -53.97 23.80
CA GLY A 723 47.57 -53.36 25.11
C GLY A 723 48.48 -52.17 25.46
N TYR A 724 49.49 -51.84 24.64
CA TYR A 724 50.20 -50.57 24.77
C TYR A 724 49.39 -49.44 24.13
N HIS A 725 49.48 -48.24 24.70
CA HIS A 725 48.86 -47.03 24.16
C HIS A 725 49.48 -46.68 22.79
N VAL A 726 48.66 -46.36 21.80
CA VAL A 726 49.08 -46.07 20.42
C VAL A 726 50.07 -44.92 20.34
N THR A 727 50.02 -43.96 21.27
CA THR A 727 51.01 -42.88 21.43
C THR A 727 52.43 -43.39 21.73
N THR A 728 52.62 -44.69 22.00
CA THR A 728 53.93 -45.38 21.98
C THR A 728 54.52 -45.44 20.56
N LEU A 729 53.69 -45.58 19.53
CA LEU A 729 54.06 -45.56 18.11
C LEU A 729 54.36 -44.14 17.59
N HIS A 730 54.69 -43.19 18.47
CA HIS A 730 54.91 -41.80 18.11
C HIS A 730 55.90 -41.05 19.04
N PRO A 731 56.45 -39.89 18.59
CA PRO A 731 57.33 -39.04 19.39
C PRO A 731 56.70 -38.47 20.67
N LEU A 732 57.48 -38.48 21.76
CA LEU A 732 57.10 -37.97 23.10
C LEU A 732 56.51 -36.55 23.09
N GLU A 733 57.14 -35.64 22.35
CA GLU A 733 56.74 -34.23 22.21
C GLU A 733 55.45 -34.03 21.40
N HIS A 734 55.03 -35.03 20.63
CA HIS A 734 53.71 -35.07 20.01
C HIS A 734 52.70 -35.89 20.81
N LYS A 735 53.05 -36.76 21.78
CA LYS A 735 52.09 -37.69 22.43
C LYS A 735 50.83 -37.03 23.00
N ALA A 736 50.98 -35.93 23.73
CA ALA A 736 49.85 -35.18 24.30
C ALA A 736 49.03 -34.40 23.24
N LYS A 737 49.61 -34.11 22.07
CA LYS A 737 48.90 -33.58 20.89
C LYS A 737 48.19 -34.70 20.12
N LEU A 738 48.81 -35.88 20.07
CA LEU A 738 48.37 -37.07 19.34
C LEU A 738 47.12 -37.73 19.91
N GLU A 739 46.91 -37.62 21.21
CA GLU A 739 45.68 -38.04 21.87
C GLU A 739 44.48 -37.12 21.53
N VAL A 740 44.70 -35.92 20.96
CA VAL A 740 43.68 -34.90 20.63
C VAL A 740 43.59 -34.61 19.13
N ASP A 741 44.62 -33.97 18.54
CA ASP A 741 44.71 -33.48 17.15
C ASP A 741 44.58 -34.59 16.08
N LEU A 742 44.42 -35.81 16.55
CA LEU A 742 44.49 -37.00 15.76
C LEU A 742 43.26 -37.85 15.99
N LEU A 743 43.05 -38.35 17.22
CA LEU A 743 41.83 -39.04 17.62
C LEU A 743 40.59 -38.22 17.31
N GLU A 744 40.59 -36.92 17.65
CA GLU A 744 39.38 -36.10 17.62
C GLU A 744 38.97 -35.55 16.24
N PRO A 745 39.85 -35.39 15.23
CA PRO A 745 39.43 -35.34 13.82
C PRO A 745 39.24 -36.71 13.14
N VAL A 746 39.71 -37.83 13.72
CA VAL A 746 39.15 -39.15 13.32
C VAL A 746 37.69 -39.22 13.69
N LEU A 747 37.41 -38.93 14.98
CA LEU A 747 36.10 -38.77 15.56
C LEU A 747 35.31 -37.78 14.71
N ASP A 748 33.99 -37.93 14.75
CA ASP A 748 33.05 -37.18 13.94
C ASP A 748 33.23 -37.33 12.41
N GLN A 749 34.39 -37.03 11.77
CA GLN A 749 34.64 -37.24 10.32
C GLN A 749 34.40 -38.69 9.86
N GLY A 750 34.51 -39.69 10.74
CA GLY A 750 34.23 -41.08 10.39
C GLY A 750 35.48 -41.86 9.99
N LEU A 751 36.29 -41.26 9.12
CA LEU A 751 37.49 -41.86 8.57
C LEU A 751 38.52 -40.77 8.25
N TYR A 752 39.35 -40.41 9.23
CA TYR A 752 40.44 -39.44 9.05
C TYR A 752 41.63 -40.15 8.44
N ASN A 753 41.78 -39.98 7.13
CA ASN A 753 43.07 -40.18 6.51
C ASN A 753 43.97 -39.00 6.85
N THR A 754 45.09 -39.28 7.51
CA THR A 754 45.95 -38.22 8.03
C THR A 754 47.41 -38.64 8.02
N GLU A 755 48.26 -37.68 7.77
CA GLU A 755 49.64 -37.89 7.37
C GLU A 755 50.53 -37.32 8.46
N MET A 756 50.89 -38.19 9.40
CA MET A 756 51.50 -37.84 10.69
C MET A 756 52.84 -38.53 10.89
N LEU A 757 53.57 -38.05 11.88
CA LEU A 757 54.86 -38.62 12.26
C LEU A 757 54.67 -39.79 13.25
N MET A 758 54.95 -40.99 12.76
CA MET A 758 54.99 -42.24 13.53
C MET A 758 56.42 -42.53 14.00
N ARG A 759 56.58 -43.35 15.03
CA ARG A 759 57.87 -43.78 15.60
C ARG A 759 57.96 -45.31 15.61
N HIS A 760 58.99 -45.84 14.95
CA HIS A 760 59.37 -47.25 14.94
C HIS A 760 60.07 -47.63 16.26
N GLN A 761 60.05 -48.92 16.66
CA GLN A 761 60.58 -49.35 17.97
C GLN A 761 62.06 -49.00 18.23
N SER A 762 62.85 -48.84 17.16
CA SER A 762 64.26 -48.41 17.24
C SER A 762 64.45 -46.92 17.57
N GLY A 763 63.36 -46.15 17.67
CA GLY A 763 63.36 -44.71 17.93
C GLY A 763 63.39 -43.81 16.68
N ALA A 764 63.24 -44.38 15.48
CA ALA A 764 63.23 -43.63 14.22
C ALA A 764 61.82 -43.13 13.85
N ASP A 765 61.73 -41.92 13.31
CA ASP A 765 60.49 -41.23 12.96
C ASP A 765 60.22 -41.23 11.45
N PHE A 766 58.98 -41.43 11.02
CA PHE A 766 58.57 -41.47 9.60
C PHE A 766 57.17 -40.91 9.37
N TYR A 767 56.91 -40.33 8.18
CA TYR A 767 55.60 -39.80 7.82
C TYR A 767 54.72 -40.90 7.22
N ALA A 768 53.71 -41.33 7.97
CA ALA A 768 52.75 -42.32 7.51
C ALA A 768 51.40 -41.69 7.22
N ASN A 769 50.77 -42.14 6.13
CA ASN A 769 49.35 -41.98 5.88
C ASN A 769 48.65 -43.03 6.73
N VAL A 770 47.96 -42.55 7.75
CA VAL A 770 47.24 -43.33 8.73
C VAL A 770 45.77 -43.10 8.39
N ARG A 771 45.18 -44.04 7.66
CA ARG A 771 43.73 -44.12 7.48
C ARG A 771 43.14 -44.64 8.75
N LEU A 772 42.86 -43.70 9.62
CA LEU A 772 42.12 -43.95 10.81
C LEU A 772 40.65 -43.98 10.39
N SER A 773 40.11 -45.16 10.07
CA SER A 773 38.67 -45.34 10.25
C SER A 773 38.41 -45.39 11.73
N LEU A 774 37.44 -44.60 12.17
CA LEU A 774 36.73 -44.97 13.37
C LEU A 774 36.19 -46.38 13.11
N LEU A 775 36.67 -47.34 13.90
CA LEU A 775 35.91 -48.55 14.14
C LEU A 775 34.71 -48.07 14.95
N LYS A 776 33.72 -47.54 14.24
CA LYS A 776 32.37 -47.43 14.75
C LYS A 776 31.80 -48.84 14.76
N GLN A 777 30.76 -49.06 15.56
CA GLN A 777 29.78 -50.07 15.17
C GLN A 777 29.03 -49.53 13.90
N PRO A 778 28.05 -50.21 13.27
CA PRO A 778 27.45 -49.77 11.99
C PRO A 778 26.71 -48.40 12.00
N ASP A 779 26.92 -47.60 13.04
CA ASP A 779 26.04 -46.60 13.60
C ASP A 779 26.73 -45.24 13.73
N GLY A 780 27.80 -45.13 14.51
CA GLY A 780 28.24 -43.83 14.98
C GLY A 780 29.35 -43.81 16.03
N GLU A 781 29.32 -44.71 17.03
CA GLU A 781 30.24 -44.60 18.18
C GLU A 781 31.51 -45.41 17.97
N VAL A 782 32.62 -44.72 18.17
CA VAL A 782 34.00 -45.16 18.00
C VAL A 782 34.39 -46.16 19.07
N ILE A 783 34.01 -47.42 18.91
CA ILE A 783 34.50 -48.50 19.77
C ILE A 783 36.02 -48.71 19.64
N GLY A 784 36.62 -48.15 18.59
CA GLY A 784 38.05 -48.06 18.43
C GLY A 784 38.46 -47.24 17.23
N VAL A 785 39.75 -47.10 17.02
CA VAL A 785 40.28 -46.53 15.77
C VAL A 785 41.00 -47.63 15.00
N ILE A 786 40.43 -48.07 13.88
CA ILE A 786 41.19 -48.81 12.86
C ILE A 786 42.10 -47.80 12.18
N ALA A 787 43.39 -47.83 12.50
CA ALA A 787 44.43 -47.31 11.64
C ALA A 787 44.74 -48.37 10.58
N SER A 788 44.59 -48.09 9.29
CA SER A 788 45.48 -48.70 8.28
C SER A 788 46.61 -47.73 7.99
N VAL A 789 47.86 -48.21 8.07
CA VAL A 789 49.06 -47.37 8.06
C VAL A 789 49.94 -47.72 6.88
N GLN A 790 50.32 -46.69 6.12
CA GLN A 790 51.16 -46.75 4.92
C GLN A 790 52.21 -45.63 4.97
N ASP A 791 53.49 -45.95 4.77
CA ASP A 791 54.54 -44.92 4.66
C ASP A 791 54.40 -44.14 3.33
N ILE A 792 54.52 -42.81 3.38
CA ILE A 792 54.33 -41.88 2.26
C ILE A 792 55.38 -40.77 2.22
N SER A 793 56.48 -40.92 2.97
CA SER A 793 57.42 -39.84 3.27
C SER A 793 57.98 -39.11 2.02
N GLU A 794 58.03 -39.77 0.86
CA GLU A 794 58.49 -39.17 -0.42
C GLU A 794 57.44 -38.35 -1.18
N ARG A 795 56.14 -38.53 -0.92
CA ARG A 795 55.05 -37.91 -1.72
C ARG A 795 54.67 -36.51 -1.25
N ARG A 796 54.59 -36.30 0.07
CA ARG A 796 53.92 -35.13 0.66
C ARG A 796 54.61 -33.79 0.39
N SER A 797 55.94 -33.80 0.24
CA SER A 797 56.77 -32.61 0.06
C SER A 797 56.57 -31.91 -1.29
N ALA A 798 56.00 -32.60 -2.29
CA ALA A 798 55.73 -32.04 -3.62
C ALA A 798 54.29 -31.54 -3.80
N GLU A 799 53.29 -32.24 -3.22
CA GLU A 799 51.87 -31.93 -3.46
C GLU A 799 51.37 -30.69 -2.69
N GLN A 800 51.89 -30.42 -1.48
CA GLN A 800 51.31 -29.39 -0.62
C GLN A 800 51.61 -27.94 -1.08
N ALA A 801 52.76 -27.71 -1.72
CA ALA A 801 53.09 -26.40 -2.31
C ALA A 801 52.29 -26.08 -3.59
N LEU A 802 51.66 -27.11 -4.20
CA LEU A 802 50.80 -26.96 -5.38
C LEU A 802 49.35 -26.72 -4.95
N ARG A 803 48.83 -27.54 -4.02
CA ARG A 803 47.45 -27.46 -3.51
C ARG A 803 47.06 -26.10 -2.93
N GLU A 804 47.91 -25.46 -2.12
CA GLU A 804 47.54 -24.17 -1.49
C GLU A 804 47.36 -23.02 -2.49
N ARG A 805 47.88 -23.15 -3.72
CA ARG A 805 47.60 -22.24 -4.84
C ARG A 805 46.38 -22.65 -5.64
N GLU A 806 46.17 -23.95 -5.85
CA GLU A 806 45.00 -24.50 -6.56
C GLU A 806 43.70 -24.30 -5.75
N GLU A 807 43.63 -24.72 -4.48
CA GLU A 807 42.41 -24.56 -3.66
C GLU A 807 41.99 -23.09 -3.48
N ARG A 808 42.95 -22.17 -3.37
CA ARG A 808 42.66 -20.74 -3.24
C ARG A 808 42.20 -20.11 -4.56
N TYR A 809 42.65 -20.67 -5.68
CA TYR A 809 42.16 -20.32 -7.02
C TYR A 809 40.73 -20.86 -7.21
N ASP A 810 40.52 -22.15 -6.93
CA ASP A 810 39.22 -22.82 -7.08
C ASP A 810 38.14 -22.23 -6.18
N LEU A 811 38.44 -21.89 -4.92
CA LEU A 811 37.50 -21.19 -4.02
C LEU A 811 37.16 -19.77 -4.49
N ALA A 812 38.12 -19.05 -5.07
CA ALA A 812 37.88 -17.71 -5.59
C ALA A 812 37.01 -17.75 -6.87
N VAL A 813 37.14 -18.82 -7.67
CA VAL A 813 36.32 -19.06 -8.88
C VAL A 813 34.92 -19.55 -8.51
N ALA A 814 34.81 -20.56 -7.65
CA ALA A 814 33.53 -21.09 -7.21
C ALA A 814 32.67 -20.05 -6.46
N GLY A 815 33.30 -19.12 -5.73
CA GLY A 815 32.63 -18.05 -5.02
C GLY A 815 31.99 -16.96 -5.90
N THR A 816 32.39 -16.83 -7.17
CA THR A 816 31.79 -15.86 -8.11
C THR A 816 30.70 -16.45 -9.00
N ASN A 817 30.65 -17.77 -9.13
CA ASN A 817 29.77 -18.50 -10.06
C ASN A 817 29.93 -18.06 -11.54
N ASP A 818 31.12 -17.58 -11.89
CA ASP A 818 31.50 -17.13 -13.23
C ASP A 818 32.06 -18.30 -14.07
N GLY A 819 31.68 -18.36 -15.35
CA GLY A 819 32.31 -19.26 -16.32
C GLY A 819 33.68 -18.71 -16.75
N ILE A 820 34.71 -19.55 -16.87
CA ILE A 820 36.07 -19.12 -17.26
C ILE A 820 36.35 -19.54 -18.70
N TRP A 821 37.06 -18.68 -19.42
CA TRP A 821 37.65 -18.98 -20.71
C TRP A 821 39.14 -18.57 -20.73
N ASP A 822 39.96 -19.37 -21.41
CA ASP A 822 41.41 -19.17 -21.51
C ASP A 822 41.87 -19.51 -22.93
N TRP A 823 42.22 -18.48 -23.70
CA TRP A 823 42.61 -18.56 -25.11
C TRP A 823 44.13 -18.38 -25.25
N ASP A 824 44.81 -19.41 -25.72
CA ASP A 824 46.21 -19.31 -26.15
C ASP A 824 46.26 -18.74 -27.57
N LEU A 825 46.75 -17.50 -27.69
CA LEU A 825 46.78 -16.74 -28.95
C LEU A 825 47.88 -17.23 -29.91
N ARG A 826 48.76 -18.15 -29.48
CA ARG A 826 49.83 -18.71 -30.31
C ARG A 826 49.44 -20.06 -30.93
N THR A 827 48.61 -20.85 -30.23
CA THR A 827 48.09 -22.13 -30.73
C THR A 827 46.64 -22.04 -31.23
N ASP A 828 45.97 -20.91 -31.00
CA ASP A 828 44.55 -20.67 -31.30
C ASP A 828 43.59 -21.69 -30.68
N THR A 829 43.91 -22.11 -29.45
CA THR A 829 43.14 -23.08 -28.67
C THR A 829 42.48 -22.39 -27.49
N VAL A 830 41.18 -22.64 -27.27
CA VAL A 830 40.40 -22.01 -26.19
C VAL A 830 39.92 -23.06 -25.22
N TYR A 831 40.35 -22.97 -23.97
CA TYR A 831 39.75 -23.70 -22.86
C TYR A 831 38.50 -22.98 -22.35
N TYR A 832 37.45 -23.74 -22.02
CA TYR A 832 36.23 -23.28 -21.36
C TYR A 832 36.02 -24.11 -20.10
N SER A 833 35.67 -23.48 -18.97
CA SER A 833 35.45 -24.20 -17.71
C SER A 833 34.09 -24.91 -17.66
N PRO A 834 33.88 -25.88 -16.74
CA PRO A 834 32.57 -26.51 -16.55
C PRO A 834 31.46 -25.49 -16.30
N VAL A 835 31.70 -24.49 -15.45
CA VAL A 835 30.75 -23.39 -15.16
C VAL A 835 30.41 -22.58 -16.42
N TRP A 836 31.35 -22.41 -17.36
CA TRP A 836 31.08 -21.77 -18.66
C TRP A 836 30.07 -22.58 -19.48
N MET A 837 30.19 -23.91 -19.47
CA MET A 837 29.28 -24.82 -20.17
C MET A 837 27.93 -24.96 -19.45
N GLU A 838 27.90 -24.89 -18.11
CA GLU A 838 26.67 -24.86 -17.30
C GLU A 838 25.87 -23.59 -17.51
N ILE A 839 26.51 -22.41 -17.56
CA ILE A 839 25.85 -21.13 -17.88
C ILE A 839 25.13 -21.19 -19.22
N LEU A 840 25.72 -21.85 -20.22
CA LEU A 840 25.11 -22.05 -21.54
C LEU A 840 24.24 -23.33 -21.62
N GLY A 841 24.05 -24.04 -20.51
CA GLY A 841 23.18 -25.22 -20.38
C GLY A 841 23.73 -26.51 -21.00
N TYR A 842 24.92 -26.51 -21.58
CA TYR A 842 25.53 -27.69 -22.20
C TYR A 842 26.05 -28.70 -21.18
N GLY A 843 26.35 -28.27 -19.93
CA GLY A 843 26.86 -29.15 -18.87
C GLY A 843 28.14 -29.86 -19.30
N GLU A 844 28.24 -31.17 -19.13
CA GLU A 844 29.39 -31.96 -19.59
C GLU A 844 29.35 -32.35 -21.10
N GLN A 845 28.44 -31.79 -21.91
CA GLN A 845 28.43 -32.08 -23.35
C GLN A 845 29.67 -31.49 -24.04
N PRO A 846 30.46 -32.29 -24.78
CA PRO A 846 31.74 -31.84 -25.31
C PRO A 846 31.57 -30.89 -26.50
N LEU A 847 31.57 -29.59 -26.23
CA LEU A 847 31.80 -28.56 -27.23
C LEU A 847 33.30 -28.53 -27.62
N PRO A 848 33.65 -28.16 -28.86
CA PRO A 848 35.04 -28.01 -29.27
C PRO A 848 35.76 -26.90 -28.51
N TYR A 849 37.01 -27.13 -28.12
CA TYR A 849 37.87 -26.15 -27.44
C TYR A 849 38.52 -25.16 -28.43
N THR A 850 37.69 -24.47 -29.21
CA THR A 850 38.08 -23.57 -30.30
C THR A 850 37.35 -22.23 -30.21
N ILE A 851 37.96 -21.17 -30.75
CA ILE A 851 37.34 -19.83 -30.80
C ILE A 851 36.04 -19.82 -31.64
N ASP A 852 35.91 -20.75 -32.60
CA ASP A 852 34.69 -21.00 -33.37
C ASP A 852 33.49 -21.41 -32.51
N THR A 853 33.70 -22.02 -31.34
CA THR A 853 32.63 -22.37 -30.40
C THR A 853 32.02 -21.12 -29.78
N TRP A 854 32.85 -20.12 -29.43
CA TRP A 854 32.37 -18.83 -28.96
C TRP A 854 31.69 -18.03 -30.06
N SER A 855 32.23 -18.04 -31.29
CA SER A 855 31.61 -17.30 -32.39
C SER A 855 30.26 -17.91 -32.82
N THR A 856 30.11 -19.24 -32.80
CA THR A 856 28.84 -19.92 -33.14
C THR A 856 27.78 -19.84 -32.05
N THR A 857 28.17 -19.65 -30.78
CA THR A 857 27.24 -19.44 -29.66
C THR A 857 26.88 -17.97 -29.45
N THR A 858 27.62 -17.02 -30.02
CA THR A 858 27.32 -15.59 -29.91
C THR A 858 26.26 -15.15 -30.94
N HIS A 859 25.35 -14.25 -30.56
CA HIS A 859 24.29 -13.76 -31.43
C HIS A 859 24.83 -13.05 -32.68
N PRO A 860 24.30 -13.30 -33.90
CA PRO A 860 24.77 -12.70 -35.16
C PRO A 860 24.95 -11.18 -35.15
N ASP A 861 23.98 -10.43 -34.60
CA ASP A 861 24.07 -8.97 -34.49
C ASP A 861 25.19 -8.48 -33.55
N ASP A 862 25.54 -9.26 -32.53
CA ASP A 862 26.47 -8.84 -31.46
C ASP A 862 27.93 -9.21 -31.81
N LEU A 863 28.12 -10.27 -32.61
CA LEU A 863 29.39 -10.81 -33.07
C LEU A 863 30.39 -9.76 -33.57
N GLY A 864 29.95 -8.84 -34.43
CA GLY A 864 30.82 -7.80 -35.00
C GLY A 864 31.40 -6.86 -33.94
N ALA A 865 30.54 -6.37 -33.04
CA ALA A 865 30.94 -5.50 -31.93
C ALA A 865 31.82 -6.23 -30.91
N CYS A 866 31.61 -7.54 -30.72
CA CYS A 866 32.46 -8.37 -29.88
C CYS A 866 33.87 -8.53 -30.45
N TYR A 867 34.03 -8.84 -31.74
CA TYR A 867 35.35 -8.91 -32.38
C TYR A 867 36.09 -7.58 -32.33
N GLU A 868 35.42 -6.46 -32.62
CA GLU A 868 35.99 -5.11 -32.52
C GLU A 868 36.45 -4.80 -31.07
N ALA A 869 35.68 -5.19 -30.06
CA ALA A 869 36.05 -5.02 -28.66
C ALA A 869 37.28 -5.87 -28.24
N VAL A 870 37.43 -7.08 -28.81
CA VAL A 870 38.61 -7.94 -28.62
C VAL A 870 39.84 -7.31 -29.28
N GLU A 871 39.72 -6.91 -30.54
CA GLU A 871 40.82 -6.32 -31.33
C GLU A 871 41.32 -5.00 -30.72
N ALA A 872 40.41 -4.11 -30.32
CA ALA A 872 40.74 -2.87 -29.62
C ALA A 872 41.41 -3.09 -28.25
N TYR A 873 41.15 -4.22 -27.58
CA TYR A 873 41.84 -4.57 -26.33
C TYR A 873 43.23 -5.20 -26.57
N LEU A 874 43.35 -6.12 -27.53
CA LEU A 874 44.61 -6.80 -27.83
C LEU A 874 45.64 -5.85 -28.46
N SER A 875 45.20 -4.88 -29.27
CA SER A 875 46.03 -3.77 -29.78
C SER A 875 46.44 -2.74 -28.70
N GLY A 876 45.72 -2.69 -27.57
CA GLY A 876 45.97 -1.76 -26.47
C GLY A 876 45.25 -0.41 -26.58
N GLU A 877 44.36 -0.22 -27.55
CA GLU A 877 43.50 0.98 -27.65
C GLU A 877 42.50 1.09 -26.49
N ARG A 878 42.07 -0.05 -25.93
CA ARG A 878 41.26 -0.12 -24.70
C ARG A 878 42.09 -0.67 -23.53
N PRO A 879 42.09 -0.03 -22.35
CA PRO A 879 42.88 -0.47 -21.20
C PRO A 879 42.29 -1.70 -20.49
N ASN A 880 40.99 -1.96 -20.62
CA ASN A 880 40.27 -3.07 -19.98
C ASN A 880 39.29 -3.72 -20.97
N TYR A 881 39.23 -5.07 -20.99
CA TYR A 881 38.22 -5.79 -21.76
C TYR A 881 36.97 -6.03 -20.90
N ARG A 882 35.85 -5.46 -21.33
CA ARG A 882 34.51 -5.73 -20.82
C ARG A 882 33.51 -5.54 -21.94
N VAL A 883 32.69 -6.56 -22.21
CA VAL A 883 31.67 -6.55 -23.25
C VAL A 883 30.41 -7.26 -22.76
N THR A 884 29.25 -6.89 -23.29
CA THR A 884 27.97 -7.54 -23.01
C THR A 884 27.34 -7.97 -24.33
N TYR A 885 26.96 -9.23 -24.44
CA TYR A 885 26.40 -9.80 -25.67
C TYR A 885 25.39 -10.91 -25.35
N ARG A 886 24.58 -11.28 -26.34
CA ARG A 886 23.66 -12.42 -26.25
C ARG A 886 24.39 -13.70 -26.65
N ALA A 887 24.34 -14.72 -25.81
CA ALA A 887 24.85 -16.05 -26.09
C ALA A 887 23.69 -17.06 -26.16
N GLN A 888 23.83 -18.08 -27.00
CA GLN A 888 22.81 -19.11 -27.19
C GLN A 888 22.94 -20.20 -26.14
N HIS A 889 21.90 -20.36 -25.34
CA HIS A 889 21.76 -21.49 -24.42
C HIS A 889 21.39 -22.76 -25.20
N CYS A 890 21.79 -23.94 -24.72
CA CYS A 890 21.60 -25.23 -25.40
C CYS A 890 20.14 -25.55 -25.79
N GLN A 891 19.18 -24.96 -25.07
CA GLN A 891 17.74 -25.07 -25.32
C GLN A 891 17.23 -24.11 -26.43
N GLY A 892 18.13 -23.39 -27.11
CA GLY A 892 17.86 -22.53 -28.26
C GLY A 892 17.45 -21.09 -27.94
N HIS A 893 17.26 -20.73 -26.67
CA HIS A 893 16.99 -19.35 -26.24
C HIS A 893 18.28 -18.55 -26.02
N TRP A 894 18.17 -17.23 -25.95
CA TRP A 894 19.29 -16.31 -25.76
C TRP A 894 19.39 -15.86 -24.31
N ILE A 895 20.59 -15.93 -23.73
CA ILE A 895 20.93 -15.37 -22.42
C ILE A 895 21.89 -14.19 -22.57
N TRP A 896 21.85 -13.24 -21.64
CA TRP A 896 22.74 -12.09 -21.65
C TRP A 896 24.00 -12.38 -20.87
N ILE A 897 25.13 -12.40 -21.56
CA ILE A 897 26.45 -12.61 -20.98
C ILE A 897 27.19 -11.28 -20.85
N GLU A 898 27.74 -11.02 -19.67
CA GLU A 898 28.84 -10.06 -19.52
C GLU A 898 30.18 -10.82 -19.48
N ALA A 899 31.07 -10.52 -20.43
CA ALA A 899 32.42 -11.05 -20.45
C ALA A 899 33.44 -9.99 -20.01
N ARG A 900 34.45 -10.41 -19.24
CA ARG A 900 35.55 -9.58 -18.75
C ARG A 900 36.86 -10.34 -18.93
N GLY A 901 37.99 -9.68 -19.20
CA GLY A 901 39.24 -10.41 -19.47
C GLY A 901 40.52 -9.59 -19.32
N GLN A 902 41.63 -10.31 -19.16
CA GLN A 902 42.99 -9.79 -19.10
C GLN A 902 43.93 -10.57 -20.02
N CYS A 903 44.79 -9.86 -20.72
CA CYS A 903 45.77 -10.47 -21.63
C CYS A 903 47.19 -10.50 -21.02
N LEU A 904 47.81 -11.68 -21.06
CA LEU A 904 49.22 -11.88 -20.79
C LEU A 904 50.05 -11.56 -22.05
N ARG A 905 51.01 -10.66 -21.89
CA ARG A 905 51.92 -10.19 -22.93
C ARG A 905 53.34 -10.66 -22.63
N ASP A 906 54.12 -10.92 -23.67
CA ASP A 906 55.52 -11.31 -23.52
C ASP A 906 56.44 -10.09 -23.31
N LYS A 907 57.74 -10.36 -23.18
CA LYS A 907 58.78 -9.34 -22.92
C LYS A 907 58.93 -8.27 -24.01
N TYR A 908 58.28 -8.40 -25.15
CA TYR A 908 58.24 -7.40 -26.22
C TYR A 908 56.91 -6.63 -26.29
N GLY A 909 55.94 -6.97 -25.43
CA GLY A 909 54.59 -6.37 -25.41
C GLY A 909 53.54 -7.12 -26.21
N GLU A 910 53.95 -8.17 -26.95
CA GLU A 910 53.06 -8.97 -27.79
C GLU A 910 52.13 -9.86 -26.95
N PRO A 911 50.81 -9.85 -27.20
CA PRO A 911 49.84 -10.68 -26.48
C PRO A 911 50.02 -12.15 -26.87
N TYR A 912 50.07 -13.06 -25.88
CA TYR A 912 50.20 -14.50 -26.14
C TYR A 912 49.12 -15.37 -25.48
N ARG A 913 48.40 -14.86 -24.49
CA ARG A 913 47.29 -15.58 -23.84
C ARG A 913 46.26 -14.59 -23.33
N PHE A 914 44.98 -14.91 -23.47
CA PHE A 914 43.87 -14.04 -23.08
C PHE A 914 42.89 -14.84 -22.23
N VAL A 915 42.74 -14.43 -20.97
CA VAL A 915 41.97 -15.17 -19.96
C VAL A 915 40.88 -14.26 -19.42
N GLY A 916 39.70 -14.82 -19.16
CA GLY A 916 38.61 -14.03 -18.63
C GLY A 916 37.46 -14.84 -18.06
N THR A 917 36.45 -14.11 -17.60
CA THR A 917 35.21 -14.66 -17.07
C THR A 917 34.01 -14.29 -17.93
N ILE A 918 32.93 -15.04 -17.76
CA ILE A 918 31.56 -14.72 -18.17
C ILE A 918 30.62 -14.82 -16.98
N THR A 919 29.69 -13.87 -16.88
CA THR A 919 28.60 -13.87 -15.91
C THR A 919 27.28 -13.82 -16.66
N ASP A 920 26.29 -14.66 -16.30
CA ASP A 920 24.91 -14.47 -16.76
C ASP A 920 24.30 -13.25 -16.02
N ILE A 921 23.79 -12.29 -16.80
CA ILE A 921 23.14 -11.08 -16.29
C ILE A 921 21.68 -10.98 -16.72
N SER A 922 21.07 -12.08 -17.19
CA SER A 922 19.71 -12.13 -17.72
C SER A 922 18.68 -11.62 -16.70
N ASP A 923 18.70 -12.10 -15.46
CA ASP A 923 17.81 -11.65 -14.39
C ASP A 923 17.96 -10.15 -14.09
N ARG A 924 19.21 -9.66 -14.05
CA ARG A 924 19.50 -8.24 -13.81
C ARG A 924 18.96 -7.37 -14.95
N ARG A 925 19.08 -7.83 -16.20
CA ARG A 925 18.52 -7.12 -17.37
C ARG A 925 16.99 -7.17 -17.40
N GLN A 926 16.38 -8.30 -17.07
CA GLN A 926 14.91 -8.41 -16.94
C GLN A 926 14.38 -7.47 -15.84
N GLY A 927 15.03 -7.43 -14.67
CA GLY A 927 14.67 -6.52 -13.58
C GLY A 927 14.77 -5.04 -13.97
N GLN A 928 15.80 -4.63 -14.70
CA GLN A 928 15.93 -3.26 -15.19
C GLN A 928 14.85 -2.90 -16.22
N LEU A 929 14.58 -3.77 -17.19
CA LEU A 929 13.52 -3.56 -18.19
C LEU A 929 12.13 -3.51 -17.54
N LEU A 930 11.88 -4.36 -16.54
CA LEU A 930 10.64 -4.33 -15.75
C LEU A 930 10.51 -3.02 -14.97
N LEU A 931 11.59 -2.49 -14.40
CA LEU A 931 11.57 -1.21 -13.67
C LEU A 931 11.33 -0.02 -14.61
N GLU A 932 11.96 0.02 -15.79
CA GLU A 932 11.69 1.03 -16.81
C GLU A 932 10.24 0.97 -17.33
N GLN A 933 9.71 -0.24 -17.53
CA GLN A 933 8.30 -0.45 -17.86
C GLN A 933 7.39 0.07 -16.74
N LYS A 934 7.69 -0.25 -15.47
CA LYS A 934 6.91 0.22 -14.31
C LYS A 934 6.96 1.72 -14.10
N ASN A 935 8.07 2.38 -14.39
CA ASN A 935 8.14 3.85 -14.36
C ASN A 935 7.27 4.48 -15.44
N LYS A 936 7.27 3.93 -16.67
CA LYS A 936 6.37 4.40 -17.75
C LYS A 936 4.90 4.16 -17.43
N ASP A 937 4.56 3.00 -16.87
CA ASP A 937 3.21 2.68 -16.39
C ASP A 937 2.77 3.71 -15.29
N LEU A 938 3.68 4.07 -14.38
CA LEU A 938 3.42 5.01 -13.28
C LEU A 938 3.28 6.46 -13.77
N GLU A 939 4.10 6.91 -14.71
CA GLU A 939 3.98 8.24 -15.33
C GLU A 939 2.66 8.39 -16.08
N ALA A 940 2.24 7.36 -16.83
CA ALA A 940 0.95 7.32 -17.50
C ALA A 940 -0.22 7.39 -16.49
N ALA A 941 -0.17 6.59 -15.43
CA ALA A 941 -1.19 6.57 -14.37
C ALA A 941 -1.27 7.92 -13.62
N LEU A 942 -0.14 8.58 -13.35
CA LEU A 942 -0.11 9.91 -12.72
C LEU A 942 -0.74 10.98 -13.62
N MET A 943 -0.47 10.94 -14.92
CA MET A 943 -1.05 11.88 -15.88
C MET A 943 -2.57 11.65 -16.04
N GLU A 944 -3.02 10.40 -16.08
CA GLU A 944 -4.43 10.03 -16.11
C GLU A 944 -5.16 10.46 -14.82
N LEU A 945 -4.53 10.27 -13.65
CA LEU A 945 -5.06 10.70 -12.35
C LEU A 945 -5.24 12.23 -12.29
N GLN A 946 -4.23 13.01 -12.67
CA GLN A 946 -4.29 14.49 -12.65
C GLN A 946 -5.37 15.03 -13.61
N LEU A 947 -5.50 14.42 -14.79
CA LEU A 947 -6.48 14.81 -15.79
C LEU A 947 -7.91 14.43 -15.34
N THR A 948 -8.07 13.29 -14.68
CA THR A 948 -9.33 12.85 -14.07
C THR A 948 -9.72 13.74 -12.87
N GLN A 949 -8.79 14.03 -11.96
CA GLN A 949 -9.01 14.92 -10.82
C GLN A 949 -9.43 16.33 -11.27
N SER A 950 -8.78 16.87 -12.30
CA SER A 950 -9.13 18.19 -12.85
C SER A 950 -10.50 18.21 -13.53
N LYS A 951 -10.87 17.13 -14.23
CA LYS A 951 -12.23 16.94 -14.78
C LYS A 951 -13.27 16.86 -13.67
N LEU A 952 -13.00 16.11 -12.60
CA LEU A 952 -13.89 16.02 -11.43
C LEU A 952 -14.08 17.38 -10.74
N VAL A 953 -13.00 18.14 -10.48
CA VAL A 953 -13.10 19.47 -9.83
C VAL A 953 -13.84 20.50 -10.71
N GLN A 954 -13.72 20.42 -12.03
CA GLN A 954 -14.53 21.28 -12.92
C GLN A 954 -15.98 20.82 -13.01
N SER A 955 -16.21 19.51 -13.10
CA SER A 955 -17.54 18.90 -13.06
C SER A 955 -18.23 19.33 -11.77
N GLU A 956 -17.65 19.04 -10.60
CA GLU A 956 -18.13 19.41 -9.26
C GLU A 956 -18.41 20.90 -9.13
N LYS A 957 -17.65 21.80 -9.79
CA LYS A 957 -17.92 23.26 -9.75
C LYS A 957 -19.09 23.71 -10.61
N MET A 958 -19.33 23.12 -11.78
CA MET A 958 -20.55 23.38 -12.57
C MET A 958 -21.75 22.71 -11.90
N SER A 959 -21.53 21.47 -11.48
CA SER A 959 -22.25 20.71 -10.47
C SER A 959 -22.26 21.33 -9.07
N SER A 960 -21.72 22.54 -8.88
CA SER A 960 -21.91 23.39 -7.69
C SER A 960 -22.33 24.82 -8.03
N LEU A 961 -22.68 25.12 -9.29
CA LEU A 961 -23.10 26.46 -9.75
C LEU A 961 -24.60 26.55 -10.09
N GLY A 962 -25.43 25.73 -9.41
CA GLY A 962 -26.78 25.35 -9.87
C GLY A 962 -27.87 25.05 -8.81
N GLN A 963 -27.74 24.14 -7.80
CA GLN A 963 -28.67 23.94 -6.65
C GLN A 963 -29.07 25.31 -6.18
N LEU A 964 -28.03 26.12 -6.08
CA LEU A 964 -28.01 27.51 -5.75
C LEU A 964 -28.54 28.37 -6.90
N VAL A 965 -28.02 28.32 -8.14
CA VAL A 965 -28.55 29.17 -9.25
C VAL A 965 -30.03 28.97 -9.51
N ALA A 966 -30.51 27.75 -9.74
CA ALA A 966 -31.95 27.56 -9.88
C ALA A 966 -32.70 27.41 -8.55
N GLY A 967 -32.03 27.15 -7.41
CA GLY A 967 -32.58 27.31 -6.06
C GLY A 967 -33.10 28.73 -5.87
N VAL A 968 -32.16 29.65 -6.00
CA VAL A 968 -32.35 31.09 -6.19
C VAL A 968 -33.30 31.37 -7.36
N ALA A 969 -33.33 30.60 -8.45
CA ALA A 969 -34.38 30.78 -9.47
C ALA A 969 -35.80 30.47 -8.97
N HIS A 970 -36.05 29.51 -8.07
CA HIS A 970 -37.39 29.40 -7.46
C HIS A 970 -37.62 30.55 -6.50
N GLU A 971 -36.65 30.82 -5.64
CA GLU A 971 -36.77 31.80 -4.55
C GLU A 971 -36.84 33.24 -5.06
N ILE A 972 -36.33 33.52 -6.27
CA ILE A 972 -36.56 34.78 -7.00
C ILE A 972 -37.85 34.69 -7.82
N ASN A 973 -38.12 33.60 -8.56
CA ASN A 973 -39.35 33.53 -9.36
C ASN A 973 -40.62 33.59 -8.51
N ASN A 974 -40.63 33.08 -7.28
CA ASN A 974 -41.79 33.10 -6.40
C ASN A 974 -42.23 34.55 -6.06
N PRO A 975 -41.40 35.41 -5.42
CA PRO A 975 -41.74 36.81 -5.17
C PRO A 975 -41.85 37.62 -6.46
N VAL A 976 -41.07 37.36 -7.51
CA VAL A 976 -41.16 38.11 -8.77
C VAL A 976 -42.44 37.80 -9.55
N SER A 977 -42.93 36.55 -9.50
CA SER A 977 -44.24 36.17 -10.05
C SER A 977 -45.38 36.75 -9.21
N PHE A 978 -45.23 36.80 -7.89
CA PHE A 978 -46.18 37.49 -7.00
C PHE A 978 -46.23 39.00 -7.29
N ILE A 979 -45.09 39.68 -7.45
CA ILE A 979 -45.02 41.09 -7.83
C ILE A 979 -45.71 41.29 -9.18
N HIS A 980 -45.34 40.53 -10.21
CA HIS A 980 -45.94 40.68 -11.54
C HIS A 980 -47.45 40.41 -11.56
N GLY A 981 -47.92 39.35 -10.91
CA GLY A 981 -49.36 39.03 -10.85
C GLY A 981 -50.17 40.11 -10.14
N ASN A 982 -49.62 40.72 -9.08
CA ASN A 982 -50.27 41.83 -8.40
C ASN A 982 -50.15 43.16 -9.17
N LEU A 983 -49.07 43.41 -9.92
CA LEU A 983 -48.93 44.62 -10.74
C LEU A 983 -50.06 44.74 -11.75
N THR A 984 -50.53 43.63 -12.35
CA THR A 984 -51.71 43.63 -13.23
C THR A 984 -52.96 44.13 -12.50
N HIS A 985 -53.27 43.59 -11.31
CA HIS A 985 -54.44 44.03 -10.55
C HIS A 985 -54.31 45.46 -10.00
N VAL A 986 -53.12 45.87 -9.59
CA VAL A 986 -52.85 47.25 -9.17
C VAL A 986 -52.97 48.22 -10.35
N TRP A 987 -52.60 47.79 -11.55
CA TRP A 987 -52.83 48.56 -12.78
C TRP A 987 -54.33 48.72 -13.06
N ASP A 988 -55.10 47.64 -13.02
CA ASP A 988 -56.56 47.67 -13.21
C ASP A 988 -57.22 48.62 -12.18
N TYR A 989 -56.89 48.49 -10.88
CA TYR A 989 -57.42 49.37 -9.84
C TYR A 989 -57.01 50.83 -9.99
N MET A 990 -55.79 51.09 -10.44
CA MET A 990 -55.30 52.45 -10.73
C MET A 990 -56.10 53.06 -11.87
N GLN A 991 -56.34 52.28 -12.93
CA GLN A 991 -57.08 52.73 -14.10
C GLN A 991 -58.56 52.99 -13.76
N ASP A 992 -59.21 52.09 -13.02
CA ASP A 992 -60.57 52.31 -12.46
C ASP A 992 -60.65 53.59 -11.61
N LEU A 993 -59.66 53.83 -10.73
CA LEU A 993 -59.60 55.03 -9.90
C LEU A 993 -59.37 56.31 -10.72
N SER A 994 -58.50 56.24 -11.73
CA SER A 994 -58.25 57.36 -12.64
C SER A 994 -59.52 57.72 -13.43
N ASP A 995 -60.23 56.73 -13.97
CA ASP A 995 -61.50 56.91 -14.68
C ASP A 995 -62.59 57.53 -13.78
N ILE A 996 -62.65 57.13 -12.50
CA ILE A 996 -63.55 57.73 -11.50
C ILE A 996 -63.17 59.19 -11.20
N VAL A 997 -61.87 59.49 -11.06
CA VAL A 997 -61.37 60.84 -10.77
C VAL A 997 -61.58 61.78 -11.98
N GLU A 998 -61.33 61.33 -13.21
CA GLU A 998 -61.63 62.10 -14.42
C GLU A 998 -63.14 62.31 -14.59
N SER A 999 -63.96 61.28 -14.32
CA SER A 999 -65.43 61.40 -14.32
C SER A 999 -65.91 62.43 -13.30
N TYR A 1000 -65.32 62.46 -12.11
CA TYR A 1000 -65.61 63.45 -11.08
C TYR A 1000 -65.21 64.88 -11.51
N ARG A 1001 -63.99 65.07 -12.03
CA ARG A 1001 -63.52 66.37 -12.56
C ARG A 1001 -64.40 66.87 -13.70
N THR A 1002 -64.88 65.97 -14.55
CA THR A 1002 -65.78 66.29 -15.67
C THR A 1002 -67.17 66.71 -15.19
N ALA A 1003 -67.70 66.05 -14.14
CA ALA A 1003 -69.01 66.37 -13.56
C ALA A 1003 -68.98 67.62 -12.64
N TYR A 1004 -67.84 67.91 -12.00
CA TYR A 1004 -67.64 69.01 -11.06
C TYR A 1004 -66.34 69.79 -11.35
N PRO A 1005 -66.31 70.61 -12.42
CA PRO A 1005 -65.11 71.34 -12.84
C PRO A 1005 -64.68 72.47 -11.89
N GLU A 1006 -65.55 72.90 -10.95
CA GLU A 1006 -65.17 73.74 -9.81
C GLU A 1006 -65.37 72.93 -8.49
N PRO A 1007 -64.30 72.32 -7.94
CA PRO A 1007 -64.37 71.60 -6.68
C PRO A 1007 -64.64 72.55 -5.50
N VAL A 1008 -65.29 72.04 -4.45
CA VAL A 1008 -65.44 72.81 -3.20
C VAL A 1008 -64.05 73.12 -2.59
N PRO A 1009 -63.86 74.26 -1.88
CA PRO A 1009 -62.53 74.73 -1.48
C PRO A 1009 -61.69 73.72 -0.68
N VAL A 1010 -62.32 72.85 0.10
CA VAL A 1010 -61.65 71.78 0.86
C VAL A 1010 -61.05 70.72 -0.07
N VAL A 1011 -61.74 70.38 -1.17
CA VAL A 1011 -61.26 69.42 -2.17
C VAL A 1011 -60.20 70.06 -3.05
N GLN A 1012 -60.37 71.34 -3.43
CA GLN A 1012 -59.36 72.09 -4.19
C GLN A 1012 -58.03 72.16 -3.42
N ALA A 1013 -58.06 72.50 -2.13
CA ALA A 1013 -56.87 72.53 -1.27
C ALA A 1013 -56.20 71.14 -1.16
N LEU A 1014 -56.99 70.06 -1.09
CA LEU A 1014 -56.47 68.69 -1.07
C LEU A 1014 -55.80 68.27 -2.39
N ILE A 1015 -56.33 68.70 -3.54
CA ILE A 1015 -55.75 68.46 -4.87
C ILE A 1015 -54.38 69.15 -4.98
N GLU A 1016 -54.29 70.40 -4.50
CA GLU A 1016 -53.04 71.18 -4.49
C GLU A 1016 -52.03 70.64 -3.46
N GLU A 1017 -52.45 70.27 -2.24
CA GLU A 1017 -51.56 69.74 -1.17
C GLU A 1017 -51.02 68.31 -1.47
N ARG A 1018 -51.66 67.58 -2.39
CA ARG A 1018 -51.28 66.20 -2.75
C ARG A 1018 -50.75 66.07 -4.17
N GLU A 1019 -50.62 67.18 -4.91
CA GLU A 1019 -50.13 67.22 -6.29
C GLU A 1019 -50.80 66.16 -7.19
N LEU A 1020 -52.14 66.07 -7.14
CA LEU A 1020 -52.88 64.95 -7.74
C LEU A 1020 -52.56 64.70 -9.22
N ASP A 1021 -52.34 65.77 -9.99
CA ASP A 1021 -51.96 65.67 -11.42
C ASP A 1021 -50.61 64.98 -11.62
N PHE A 1022 -49.62 65.24 -10.74
CA PHE A 1022 -48.33 64.54 -10.78
C PHE A 1022 -48.49 63.07 -10.40
N VAL A 1023 -49.29 62.77 -9.37
CA VAL A 1023 -49.55 61.39 -8.92
C VAL A 1023 -50.20 60.55 -10.04
N LEU A 1024 -51.19 61.11 -10.75
CA LEU A 1024 -51.85 60.44 -11.88
C LEU A 1024 -50.90 60.21 -13.07
N GLU A 1025 -49.88 61.05 -13.27
CA GLU A 1025 -48.92 60.89 -14.37
C GLU A 1025 -47.72 59.97 -14.02
N ASP A 1026 -47.23 59.99 -12.78
CA ASP A 1026 -46.00 59.29 -12.38
C ASP A 1026 -46.24 57.88 -11.81
N PHE A 1027 -47.39 57.65 -11.16
CA PHE A 1027 -47.73 56.34 -10.60
C PHE A 1027 -47.84 55.23 -11.68
N PRO A 1028 -48.45 55.45 -12.87
CA PRO A 1028 -48.44 54.47 -13.96
C PRO A 1028 -47.02 54.16 -14.47
N LYS A 1029 -46.16 55.19 -14.61
CA LYS A 1029 -44.76 55.03 -15.04
C LYS A 1029 -43.96 54.21 -14.02
N THR A 1030 -44.23 54.41 -12.74
CA THR A 1030 -43.63 53.63 -11.65
C THR A 1030 -44.03 52.15 -11.72
N LEU A 1031 -45.32 51.85 -11.94
CA LEU A 1031 -45.80 50.47 -12.14
C LEU A 1031 -45.18 49.81 -13.38
N GLN A 1032 -45.06 50.54 -14.50
CA GLN A 1032 -44.41 50.03 -15.71
C GLN A 1032 -42.92 49.72 -15.47
N SER A 1033 -42.19 50.60 -14.78
CA SER A 1033 -40.78 50.38 -14.43
C SER A 1033 -40.60 49.16 -13.51
N MET A 1034 -41.54 48.92 -12.60
CA MET A 1034 -41.57 47.71 -11.77
C MET A 1034 -41.84 46.44 -12.60
N ASP A 1035 -42.73 46.50 -13.60
CA ASP A 1035 -42.97 45.35 -14.48
C ASP A 1035 -41.76 45.03 -15.37
N GLU A 1036 -41.14 46.05 -15.98
CA GLU A 1036 -39.92 45.89 -16.77
C GLU A 1036 -38.77 45.31 -15.93
N GLY A 1037 -38.60 45.78 -14.68
CA GLY A 1037 -37.67 45.19 -13.73
C GLY A 1037 -37.98 43.73 -13.41
N SER A 1038 -39.25 43.41 -13.12
CA SER A 1038 -39.74 42.06 -12.85
C SER A 1038 -39.54 41.11 -14.04
N ARG A 1039 -39.82 41.56 -15.27
CA ARG A 1039 -39.62 40.81 -16.50
C ARG A 1039 -38.13 40.54 -16.74
N ARG A 1040 -37.29 41.57 -16.59
CA ARG A 1040 -35.83 41.46 -16.75
C ARG A 1040 -35.20 40.50 -15.73
N ILE A 1041 -35.68 40.49 -14.48
CA ILE A 1041 -35.24 39.51 -13.48
C ILE A 1041 -35.64 38.09 -13.91
N ARG A 1042 -36.87 37.88 -14.40
CA ARG A 1042 -37.30 36.57 -14.94
C ARG A 1042 -36.49 36.13 -16.16
N GLU A 1043 -36.14 37.03 -17.07
CA GLU A 1043 -35.26 36.75 -18.23
C GLU A 1043 -33.85 36.33 -17.77
N ILE A 1044 -33.25 37.06 -16.82
CA ILE A 1044 -31.93 36.73 -16.25
C ILE A 1044 -31.98 35.36 -15.55
N VAL A 1045 -33.00 35.13 -14.73
CA VAL A 1045 -33.23 33.87 -14.00
C VAL A 1045 -33.50 32.71 -14.94
N ALA A 1046 -34.23 32.93 -16.04
CA ALA A 1046 -34.50 31.92 -17.06
C ALA A 1046 -33.21 31.51 -17.78
N SER A 1047 -32.39 32.47 -18.24
CA SER A 1047 -31.14 32.17 -18.94
C SER A 1047 -30.06 31.59 -18.02
N LEU A 1048 -29.99 32.02 -16.75
CA LEU A 1048 -29.19 31.36 -15.71
C LEU A 1048 -29.61 29.91 -15.52
N ARG A 1049 -30.91 29.63 -15.43
CA ARG A 1049 -31.44 28.26 -15.36
C ARG A 1049 -31.18 27.47 -16.66
N THR A 1050 -31.24 28.11 -17.81
CA THR A 1050 -30.92 27.48 -19.11
C THR A 1050 -29.44 27.14 -19.20
N PHE A 1051 -28.54 27.95 -18.63
CA PHE A 1051 -27.11 27.65 -18.58
C PHE A 1051 -26.75 26.59 -17.54
N SER A 1052 -27.34 26.62 -16.33
CA SER A 1052 -26.99 25.67 -15.25
C SER A 1052 -27.61 24.27 -15.41
N ARG A 1053 -28.67 24.10 -16.21
CA ARG A 1053 -29.34 22.80 -16.40
C ARG A 1053 -28.67 21.88 -17.43
N LEU A 1054 -27.41 22.09 -17.78
CA LEU A 1054 -26.84 21.51 -19.02
C LEU A 1054 -25.72 20.49 -18.83
N ASP A 1055 -25.44 20.08 -17.60
CA ASP A 1055 -24.63 18.90 -17.29
C ASP A 1055 -25.38 17.56 -17.54
N GLU A 1056 -26.51 17.59 -18.26
CA GLU A 1056 -27.21 16.38 -18.71
C GLU A 1056 -26.37 15.60 -19.75
N ALA A 1057 -26.10 14.32 -19.44
CA ALA A 1057 -25.24 13.42 -20.23
C ALA A 1057 -25.88 12.89 -21.54
N GLU A 1058 -26.87 13.59 -22.10
CA GLU A 1058 -27.59 13.17 -23.31
C GLU A 1058 -27.57 14.25 -24.41
N TYR A 1059 -27.56 13.78 -25.65
CA TYR A 1059 -27.73 14.61 -26.83
C TYR A 1059 -29.14 15.21 -26.89
N LYS A 1060 -29.23 16.54 -27.04
CA LYS A 1060 -30.50 17.25 -27.22
C LYS A 1060 -30.54 17.96 -28.56
N VAL A 1061 -31.71 17.92 -29.19
CA VAL A 1061 -32.02 18.71 -30.39
C VAL A 1061 -32.35 20.14 -29.96
N ILE A 1062 -31.35 21.01 -29.96
CA ILE A 1062 -31.45 22.40 -29.46
C ILE A 1062 -31.35 23.43 -30.58
N ASP A 1063 -31.75 24.66 -30.24
CA ASP A 1063 -31.41 25.86 -31.00
C ASP A 1063 -30.05 26.40 -30.51
N LEU A 1064 -29.08 26.49 -31.42
CA LEU A 1064 -27.73 26.95 -31.12
C LEU A 1064 -27.66 28.46 -30.83
N HIS A 1065 -28.56 29.27 -31.39
CA HIS A 1065 -28.58 30.72 -31.12
C HIS A 1065 -28.96 30.98 -29.66
N SER A 1066 -29.95 30.26 -29.15
CA SER A 1066 -30.33 30.30 -27.71
C SER A 1066 -29.17 29.94 -26.78
N SER A 1067 -28.31 28.99 -27.17
CA SER A 1067 -27.10 28.59 -26.45
C SER A 1067 -26.03 29.70 -26.43
N ILE A 1068 -25.78 30.33 -27.58
CA ILE A 1068 -24.84 31.47 -27.70
C ILE A 1068 -25.36 32.66 -26.88
N ASP A 1069 -26.62 33.05 -27.06
CA ASP A 1069 -27.23 34.21 -26.41
C ASP A 1069 -27.25 34.04 -24.88
N SER A 1070 -27.57 32.84 -24.37
CA SER A 1070 -27.51 32.53 -22.93
C SER A 1070 -26.10 32.67 -22.36
N THR A 1071 -25.09 32.18 -23.09
CA THR A 1071 -23.67 32.27 -22.69
C THR A 1071 -23.20 33.73 -22.65
N VAL A 1072 -23.56 34.53 -23.66
CA VAL A 1072 -23.21 35.95 -23.71
C VAL A 1072 -23.95 36.77 -22.64
N MET A 1073 -25.21 36.43 -22.33
CA MET A 1073 -25.98 37.13 -21.28
C MET A 1073 -25.33 36.98 -19.89
N ILE A 1074 -24.70 35.85 -19.60
CA ILE A 1074 -23.96 35.63 -18.35
C ILE A 1074 -22.65 36.43 -18.32
N LEU A 1075 -21.96 36.55 -19.46
CA LEU A 1075 -20.78 37.39 -19.61
C LEU A 1075 -21.07 38.90 -19.65
N GLN A 1076 -22.35 39.32 -19.65
CA GLN A 1076 -22.75 40.73 -19.82
C GLN A 1076 -22.14 41.68 -18.77
N SER A 1077 -21.81 41.20 -17.56
CA SER A 1077 -21.11 41.98 -16.52
C SER A 1077 -19.62 42.23 -16.80
N ARG A 1078 -18.98 41.41 -17.64
CA ARG A 1078 -17.61 41.58 -18.14
C ARG A 1078 -17.56 42.37 -19.46
N LEU A 1079 -18.67 42.44 -20.19
CA LEU A 1079 -18.79 43.16 -21.46
C LEU A 1079 -19.14 44.65 -21.29
N LYS A 1080 -19.84 45.02 -20.20
CA LYS A 1080 -20.15 46.41 -19.84
C LYS A 1080 -18.89 47.26 -19.60
N ALA A 1081 -19.01 48.57 -19.86
CA ALA A 1081 -17.98 49.54 -19.55
C ALA A 1081 -17.65 49.58 -18.04
N ARG A 1082 -16.40 49.86 -17.72
CA ARG A 1082 -15.85 50.03 -16.36
C ARG A 1082 -15.11 51.36 -16.28
N ALA A 1083 -14.73 51.79 -15.08
CA ALA A 1083 -13.96 53.03 -14.89
C ALA A 1083 -12.65 53.07 -15.71
N GLU A 1084 -12.04 51.91 -15.93
CA GLU A 1084 -10.73 51.77 -16.58
C GLU A 1084 -10.81 51.42 -18.08
N ARG A 1085 -11.96 50.92 -18.58
CA ARG A 1085 -12.12 50.52 -20.00
C ARG A 1085 -13.54 50.71 -20.54
N PRO A 1086 -13.71 51.06 -21.82
CA PRO A 1086 -15.02 51.08 -22.48
C PRO A 1086 -15.63 49.67 -22.59
N ALA A 1087 -16.89 49.61 -23.00
CA ALA A 1087 -17.59 48.35 -23.24
C ALA A 1087 -16.99 47.60 -24.45
N ILE A 1088 -17.01 46.26 -24.38
CA ILE A 1088 -16.66 45.39 -25.52
C ILE A 1088 -17.89 45.25 -26.39
N GLU A 1089 -17.76 45.55 -27.69
CA GLU A 1089 -18.85 45.52 -28.66
C GLU A 1089 -19.04 44.12 -29.25
N LEU A 1090 -20.26 43.58 -29.15
CA LEU A 1090 -20.63 42.27 -29.70
C LEU A 1090 -21.45 42.45 -30.98
N ILE A 1091 -21.05 41.72 -32.02
CA ILE A 1091 -21.67 41.77 -33.34
C ILE A 1091 -22.11 40.36 -33.74
N TYR A 1092 -23.42 40.15 -33.84
CA TYR A 1092 -24.02 38.88 -34.25
C TYR A 1092 -24.30 38.85 -35.75
N ARG A 1093 -23.97 37.72 -36.39
CA ARG A 1093 -24.24 37.42 -37.80
C ARG A 1093 -24.80 36.01 -37.91
N TYR A 1094 -26.02 35.84 -37.41
CA TYR A 1094 -26.71 34.56 -37.40
C TYR A 1094 -27.32 34.26 -38.78
N GLY A 1095 -26.74 33.28 -39.49
CA GLY A 1095 -27.40 32.59 -40.60
C GLY A 1095 -28.50 31.64 -40.09
N ASN A 1096 -29.38 31.19 -40.99
CA ASN A 1096 -30.46 30.28 -40.65
C ASN A 1096 -29.92 28.86 -40.36
N LEU A 1097 -30.12 28.35 -39.14
CA LEU A 1097 -29.61 27.05 -38.70
C LEU A 1097 -30.75 26.04 -38.52
N PRO A 1098 -30.56 24.76 -38.87
CA PRO A 1098 -31.39 23.69 -38.34
C PRO A 1098 -31.14 23.51 -36.84
N LYS A 1099 -32.09 22.89 -36.12
CA LYS A 1099 -31.84 22.43 -34.74
C LYS A 1099 -30.78 21.34 -34.76
N VAL A 1100 -29.81 21.42 -33.84
CA VAL A 1100 -28.65 20.52 -33.80
C VAL A 1100 -28.75 19.58 -32.62
N GLU A 1101 -28.43 18.31 -32.85
CA GLU A 1101 -28.23 17.28 -31.82
C GLU A 1101 -26.86 17.50 -31.15
N CYS A 1102 -26.82 18.04 -29.93
CA CYS A 1102 -25.55 18.29 -29.20
C CYS A 1102 -25.71 18.22 -27.67
N PHE A 1103 -24.61 18.03 -26.94
CA PHE A 1103 -24.53 18.22 -25.50
C PHE A 1103 -24.45 19.72 -25.19
N ALA A 1104 -25.61 20.34 -25.01
CA ALA A 1104 -25.79 21.78 -24.85
C ALA A 1104 -24.82 22.44 -23.84
N GLY A 1105 -24.55 21.82 -22.70
CA GLY A 1105 -23.72 22.40 -21.64
C GLY A 1105 -22.24 22.37 -21.93
N GLN A 1106 -21.77 21.25 -22.47
CA GLN A 1106 -20.40 21.11 -22.95
C GLN A 1106 -20.13 22.05 -24.13
N LEU A 1107 -21.11 22.25 -25.02
CA LEU A 1107 -21.00 23.23 -26.09
C LEU A 1107 -21.01 24.67 -25.53
N ASN A 1108 -21.85 24.98 -24.56
CA ASN A 1108 -21.80 26.27 -23.86
C ASN A 1108 -20.48 26.47 -23.10
N GLN A 1109 -19.85 25.41 -22.57
CA GLN A 1109 -18.51 25.45 -21.99
C GLN A 1109 -17.43 25.76 -23.04
N VAL A 1110 -17.53 25.20 -24.25
CA VAL A 1110 -16.67 25.58 -25.39
C VAL A 1110 -16.83 27.07 -25.73
N LEU A 1111 -18.08 27.53 -25.89
CA LEU A 1111 -18.39 28.93 -26.18
C LEU A 1111 -17.87 29.85 -25.06
N MET A 1112 -18.10 29.49 -23.80
CA MET A 1112 -17.65 30.24 -22.62
C MET A 1112 -16.12 30.31 -22.55
N ASN A 1113 -15.40 29.20 -22.76
CA ASN A 1113 -13.93 29.19 -22.75
C ASN A 1113 -13.34 30.10 -23.83
N ILE A 1114 -13.89 30.07 -25.05
CA ILE A 1114 -13.43 30.89 -26.17
C ILE A 1114 -13.77 32.37 -25.92
N LEU A 1115 -15.00 32.69 -25.51
CA LEU A 1115 -15.44 34.05 -25.24
C LEU A 1115 -14.72 34.68 -24.03
N VAL A 1116 -14.47 33.91 -22.97
CA VAL A 1116 -13.67 34.38 -21.82
C VAL A 1116 -12.22 34.64 -22.23
N ASN A 1117 -11.59 33.76 -23.01
CA ASN A 1117 -10.24 34.00 -23.50
C ASN A 1117 -10.16 35.23 -24.44
N ALA A 1118 -11.17 35.44 -25.29
CA ALA A 1118 -11.26 36.64 -26.12
C ALA A 1118 -11.43 37.92 -25.26
N ILE A 1119 -12.29 37.90 -24.25
CA ILE A 1119 -12.49 39.02 -23.31
C ILE A 1119 -11.22 39.29 -22.50
N ASP A 1120 -10.58 38.27 -21.92
CA ASP A 1120 -9.35 38.43 -21.13
C ASP A 1120 -8.21 39.04 -21.99
N ALA A 1121 -8.07 38.59 -23.25
CA ALA A 1121 -7.07 39.12 -24.17
C ALA A 1121 -7.36 40.57 -24.61
N MET A 1122 -8.64 40.96 -24.69
CA MET A 1122 -9.03 42.36 -24.89
C MET A 1122 -8.79 43.19 -23.63
N ASP A 1123 -9.03 42.65 -22.44
CA ASP A 1123 -8.80 43.34 -21.17
C ASP A 1123 -7.31 43.66 -20.96
N GLU A 1124 -6.42 42.73 -21.31
CA GLU A 1124 -4.96 42.94 -21.31
C GLU A 1124 -4.54 44.09 -22.24
N VAL A 1125 -5.09 44.14 -23.46
CA VAL A 1125 -4.82 45.22 -24.42
C VAL A 1125 -5.44 46.56 -23.98
N ASN A 1126 -6.64 46.54 -23.39
CA ASN A 1126 -7.30 47.73 -22.88
C ASN A 1126 -6.56 48.33 -21.68
N LEU A 1127 -5.99 47.50 -20.79
CA LEU A 1127 -5.16 47.93 -19.66
C LEU A 1127 -3.86 48.63 -20.10
N GLN A 1128 -3.32 48.30 -21.27
CA GLN A 1128 -2.10 48.91 -21.82
C GLN A 1128 -2.35 50.23 -22.59
N ARG A 1129 -3.61 50.68 -22.67
CA ARG A 1129 -4.05 51.83 -23.49
C ARG A 1129 -4.86 52.81 -22.65
N SER A 1130 -4.82 54.10 -23.00
CA SER A 1130 -5.68 55.09 -22.32
C SER A 1130 -7.15 54.87 -22.68
N TYR A 1131 -8.07 55.29 -21.80
CA TYR A 1131 -9.51 55.25 -22.06
C TYR A 1131 -9.89 55.93 -23.40
N THR A 1132 -9.22 57.03 -23.74
CA THR A 1132 -9.38 57.74 -25.03
C THR A 1132 -8.85 56.97 -26.24
N GLN A 1133 -7.77 56.19 -26.09
CA GLN A 1133 -7.27 55.31 -27.15
C GLN A 1133 -8.19 54.10 -27.36
N ASN A 1134 -8.72 53.52 -26.28
CA ASN A 1134 -9.69 52.42 -26.34
C ASN A 1134 -11.03 52.85 -26.94
N ALA A 1135 -11.45 54.10 -26.70
CA ALA A 1135 -12.62 54.67 -27.37
C ALA A 1135 -12.42 54.89 -28.90
N ALA A 1136 -11.18 55.11 -29.34
CA ALA A 1136 -10.85 55.26 -30.76
C ALA A 1136 -10.66 53.91 -31.50
N GLN A 1137 -10.35 52.83 -30.77
CA GLN A 1137 -10.23 51.47 -31.28
C GLN A 1137 -11.00 50.49 -30.38
N PRO A 1138 -12.33 50.40 -30.51
CA PRO A 1138 -13.15 49.57 -29.64
C PRO A 1138 -12.82 48.07 -29.80
N SER A 1139 -12.71 47.39 -28.66
CA SER A 1139 -12.65 45.94 -28.58
C SER A 1139 -13.95 45.32 -29.08
N ARG A 1140 -13.84 44.33 -29.97
CA ARG A 1140 -14.96 43.74 -30.72
C ARG A 1140 -14.88 42.22 -30.75
N ILE A 1141 -16.03 41.59 -30.52
CA ILE A 1141 -16.26 40.16 -30.75
C ILE A 1141 -17.32 40.02 -31.84
N VAL A 1142 -17.00 39.29 -32.91
CA VAL A 1142 -17.93 38.96 -33.99
C VAL A 1142 -18.26 37.47 -33.93
N ILE A 1143 -19.55 37.15 -33.78
CA ILE A 1143 -20.05 35.77 -33.78
C ILE A 1143 -20.86 35.55 -35.06
N THR A 1144 -20.44 34.61 -35.90
CA THR A 1144 -21.10 34.27 -37.17
C THR A 1144 -21.49 32.79 -37.17
N THR A 1145 -22.68 32.45 -37.67
CA THR A 1145 -23.12 31.05 -37.77
C THR A 1145 -23.66 30.71 -39.14
N ASP A 1146 -23.21 29.60 -39.72
CA ASP A 1146 -23.59 29.14 -41.06
C ASP A 1146 -23.98 27.65 -41.05
N HIS A 1147 -24.96 27.26 -41.87
CA HIS A 1147 -25.27 25.84 -42.13
C HIS A 1147 -24.59 25.39 -43.43
N LEU A 1148 -23.68 24.42 -43.32
CA LEU A 1148 -22.96 23.81 -44.44
C LEU A 1148 -23.82 22.69 -45.04
N ALA A 1149 -24.80 23.05 -45.86
CA ALA A 1149 -25.79 22.12 -46.41
C ALA A 1149 -25.21 20.92 -47.19
N VAL A 1150 -23.97 21.00 -47.68
CA VAL A 1150 -23.29 19.90 -48.42
C VAL A 1150 -22.77 18.80 -47.47
N THR A 1151 -22.28 19.17 -46.29
CA THR A 1151 -21.77 18.22 -45.27
C THR A 1151 -22.79 17.95 -44.16
N ASN A 1152 -23.89 18.73 -44.12
CA ASN A 1152 -24.90 18.77 -43.07
C ASN A 1152 -24.31 19.07 -41.68
N GLU A 1153 -23.43 20.06 -41.63
CA GLU A 1153 -22.78 20.56 -40.42
C GLU A 1153 -23.19 22.01 -40.14
N VAL A 1154 -23.22 22.41 -38.88
CA VAL A 1154 -23.26 23.82 -38.49
C VAL A 1154 -21.86 24.31 -38.19
N LYS A 1155 -21.52 25.47 -38.72
CA LYS A 1155 -20.28 26.20 -38.45
C LYS A 1155 -20.57 27.39 -37.56
N ILE A 1156 -19.86 27.49 -36.44
CA ILE A 1156 -19.80 28.67 -35.56
C ILE A 1156 -18.41 29.29 -35.74
N THR A 1157 -18.35 30.59 -36.02
CA THR A 1157 -17.11 31.35 -36.13
C THR A 1157 -17.11 32.46 -35.08
N ILE A 1158 -16.10 32.49 -34.21
CA ILE A 1158 -15.91 33.53 -33.20
C ILE A 1158 -14.61 34.25 -33.54
N HIS A 1159 -14.68 35.55 -33.76
CA HIS A 1159 -13.54 36.40 -34.11
C HIS A 1159 -13.37 37.54 -33.11
N ASP A 1160 -12.16 37.71 -32.59
CA ASP A 1160 -11.73 38.87 -31.80
C ASP A 1160 -10.74 39.75 -32.56
N ASN A 1161 -10.69 41.04 -32.19
CA ASN A 1161 -9.66 41.99 -32.61
C ASN A 1161 -8.59 42.22 -31.53
N GLY A 1162 -8.26 41.19 -30.76
CA GLY A 1162 -7.30 41.23 -29.66
C GLY A 1162 -5.82 41.20 -30.11
N PRO A 1163 -4.88 40.89 -29.20
CA PRO A 1163 -3.45 40.90 -29.48
C PRO A 1163 -2.98 39.72 -30.35
N GLY A 1164 -3.82 38.69 -30.56
CA GLY A 1164 -3.45 37.47 -31.26
C GLY A 1164 -2.46 36.58 -30.49
N ILE A 1165 -2.20 35.37 -30.98
CA ILE A 1165 -1.43 34.34 -30.29
C ILE A 1165 -0.03 34.20 -30.94
N PRO A 1166 1.08 34.33 -30.20
CA PRO A 1166 2.44 34.22 -30.74
C PRO A 1166 2.73 32.86 -31.38
N GLY A 1167 3.43 32.85 -32.53
CA GLY A 1167 3.70 31.63 -33.31
C GLY A 1167 4.40 30.49 -32.55
N ALA A 1168 5.30 30.83 -31.61
CA ALA A 1168 5.98 29.85 -30.76
C ALA A 1168 5.04 29.09 -29.79
N VAL A 1169 3.86 29.64 -29.55
CA VAL A 1169 2.83 29.10 -28.63
C VAL A 1169 1.77 28.30 -29.39
N GLN A 1170 1.53 28.62 -30.66
CA GLN A 1170 0.42 28.06 -31.45
C GLN A 1170 0.34 26.51 -31.48
N PRO A 1171 1.44 25.75 -31.56
CA PRO A 1171 1.38 24.27 -31.56
C PRO A 1171 0.82 23.67 -30.26
N ARG A 1172 0.87 24.41 -29.15
CA ARG A 1172 0.62 23.91 -27.78
C ARG A 1172 -0.71 24.36 -27.17
N ILE A 1173 -1.52 25.13 -27.91
CA ILE A 1173 -2.78 25.69 -27.38
C ILE A 1173 -3.77 24.61 -26.91
N PHE A 1174 -3.72 23.42 -27.52
CA PHE A 1174 -4.57 22.28 -27.15
C PHE A 1174 -3.86 21.26 -26.23
N ASP A 1175 -2.59 21.49 -25.85
CA ASP A 1175 -1.88 20.66 -24.87
C ASP A 1175 -2.58 20.76 -23.49
N PRO A 1176 -2.84 19.64 -22.78
CA PRO A 1176 -3.31 19.70 -21.40
C PRO A 1176 -2.34 20.47 -20.49
N PHE A 1177 -2.89 21.27 -19.58
CA PHE A 1177 -2.17 22.10 -18.60
C PHE A 1177 -1.31 23.23 -19.19
N PHE A 1178 -1.29 23.42 -20.51
CA PHE A 1178 -0.55 24.52 -21.12
C PHE A 1178 -1.29 25.87 -21.01
N THR A 1179 -0.63 26.87 -20.41
CA THR A 1179 -1.17 28.21 -20.23
C THR A 1179 -0.10 29.28 -20.43
N THR A 1180 -0.47 30.40 -21.06
CA THR A 1180 0.36 31.62 -21.14
C THR A 1180 0.08 32.62 -20.02
N LYS A 1181 -1.00 32.42 -19.25
CA LYS A 1181 -1.37 33.26 -18.10
C LYS A 1181 -0.48 32.93 -16.89
N ALA A 1182 -0.25 33.92 -16.02
CA ALA A 1182 0.59 33.78 -14.83
C ALA A 1182 0.14 32.63 -13.90
N ILE A 1183 1.06 32.11 -13.08
CA ILE A 1183 0.81 31.00 -12.14
C ILE A 1183 -0.42 31.34 -11.26
N GLY A 1184 -1.44 30.47 -11.32
CA GLY A 1184 -2.70 30.64 -10.60
C GLY A 1184 -3.82 31.40 -11.34
N GLN A 1185 -3.55 32.04 -12.48
CA GLN A 1185 -4.55 32.79 -13.27
C GLN A 1185 -5.15 32.01 -14.45
N GLY A 1186 -4.57 30.88 -14.84
CA GLY A 1186 -5.08 30.01 -15.89
C GLY A 1186 -4.83 28.54 -15.56
N THR A 1187 -5.82 27.68 -15.78
CA THR A 1187 -5.71 26.23 -15.52
C THR A 1187 -5.02 25.46 -16.64
N GLY A 1188 -4.80 26.08 -17.80
CA GLY A 1188 -4.26 25.42 -18.99
C GLY A 1188 -5.13 24.29 -19.57
N LEU A 1189 -6.35 24.11 -19.06
CA LEU A 1189 -7.24 23.02 -19.45
C LEU A 1189 -8.43 23.48 -20.32
N GLY A 1190 -8.73 24.77 -20.35
CA GLY A 1190 -9.92 25.27 -21.06
C GLY A 1190 -9.94 24.93 -22.55
N MET A 1191 -8.79 25.01 -23.23
CA MET A 1191 -8.69 24.77 -24.67
C MET A 1191 -8.53 23.29 -25.02
N SER A 1192 -7.79 22.50 -24.23
CA SER A 1192 -7.74 21.04 -24.40
C SER A 1192 -9.12 20.41 -24.16
N ILE A 1193 -9.85 20.85 -23.12
CA ILE A 1193 -11.25 20.43 -22.88
C ILE A 1193 -12.16 20.84 -24.05
N SER A 1194 -12.03 22.06 -24.59
CA SER A 1194 -12.81 22.47 -25.76
C SER A 1194 -12.50 21.61 -27.00
N TYR A 1195 -11.25 21.19 -27.19
CA TYR A 1195 -10.87 20.26 -28.25
C TYR A 1195 -11.51 18.88 -28.06
N GLN A 1196 -11.41 18.29 -26.87
CA GLN A 1196 -12.05 16.99 -26.56
C GLN A 1196 -13.57 17.03 -26.74
N ILE A 1197 -14.23 18.09 -26.25
CA ILE A 1197 -15.69 18.23 -26.38
C ILE A 1197 -16.11 18.28 -27.85
N ILE A 1198 -15.40 19.02 -28.71
CA ILE A 1198 -15.79 19.14 -30.12
C ILE A 1198 -15.43 17.89 -30.93
N THR A 1199 -14.23 17.33 -30.74
CA THR A 1199 -13.72 16.24 -31.59
C THR A 1199 -14.11 14.84 -31.10
N GLU A 1200 -13.93 14.54 -29.80
CA GLU A 1200 -14.21 13.22 -29.23
C GLU A 1200 -15.70 13.01 -29.00
N LYS A 1201 -16.37 14.02 -28.42
CA LYS A 1201 -17.81 13.92 -28.13
C LYS A 1201 -18.66 14.29 -29.34
N HIS A 1202 -18.61 15.55 -29.80
CA HIS A 1202 -19.49 16.04 -30.87
C HIS A 1202 -19.08 15.68 -32.31
N HIS A 1203 -18.09 14.80 -32.49
CA HIS A 1203 -17.57 14.33 -33.79
C HIS A 1203 -17.32 15.45 -34.83
N GLY A 1204 -17.02 16.64 -34.33
CA GLY A 1204 -16.82 17.86 -35.10
C GLY A 1204 -15.35 18.23 -35.21
N GLN A 1205 -15.07 19.45 -35.66
CA GLN A 1205 -13.72 19.99 -35.72
C GLN A 1205 -13.66 21.36 -35.08
N ILE A 1206 -12.61 21.60 -34.29
CA ILE A 1206 -12.23 22.93 -33.84
C ILE A 1206 -10.89 23.30 -34.46
N ALA A 1207 -10.82 24.49 -35.04
CA ALA A 1207 -9.61 25.05 -35.62
C ALA A 1207 -9.52 26.53 -35.25
N PHE A 1208 -8.33 27.11 -35.34
CA PHE A 1208 -8.15 28.54 -35.16
C PHE A 1208 -7.18 29.11 -36.20
N HIS A 1209 -7.27 30.42 -36.41
CA HIS A 1209 -6.30 31.21 -37.14
C HIS A 1209 -6.03 32.47 -36.33
N SER A 1210 -4.78 32.75 -36.00
CA SER A 1210 -4.39 33.89 -35.16
C SER A 1210 -3.19 34.62 -35.76
N GLN A 1211 -3.24 35.95 -35.76
CA GLN A 1211 -2.15 36.81 -36.21
C GLN A 1211 -1.84 37.86 -35.14
N PRO A 1212 -0.56 38.04 -34.74
CA PRO A 1212 -0.17 39.05 -33.76
C PRO A 1212 -0.65 40.45 -34.15
N ASN A 1213 -1.25 41.16 -33.19
CA ASN A 1213 -1.86 42.49 -33.31
C ASN A 1213 -3.03 42.61 -34.31
N VAL A 1214 -3.58 41.49 -34.79
CA VAL A 1214 -4.79 41.45 -35.62
C VAL A 1214 -5.96 40.77 -34.90
N GLY A 1215 -5.65 39.77 -34.06
CA GLY A 1215 -6.62 39.02 -33.27
C GLY A 1215 -6.70 37.54 -33.64
N THR A 1216 -7.65 36.83 -33.04
CA THR A 1216 -7.87 35.39 -33.27
C THR A 1216 -9.24 35.11 -33.86
N THR A 1217 -9.33 34.07 -34.68
CA THR A 1217 -10.58 33.51 -35.19
C THR A 1217 -10.63 32.03 -34.87
N PHE A 1218 -11.61 31.62 -34.08
CA PHE A 1218 -11.94 30.21 -33.86
C PHE A 1218 -13.05 29.78 -34.82
N TYR A 1219 -12.89 28.60 -35.39
CA TYR A 1219 -13.87 27.89 -36.21
C TYR A 1219 -14.27 26.61 -35.49
N ILE A 1220 -15.56 26.43 -35.26
CA ILE A 1220 -16.14 25.21 -34.70
C ILE A 1220 -17.11 24.67 -35.75
N THR A 1221 -16.96 23.41 -36.14
CA THR A 1221 -17.92 22.70 -37.01
C THR A 1221 -18.47 21.48 -36.28
N ILE A 1222 -19.79 21.29 -36.35
CA ILE A 1222 -20.51 20.22 -35.64
C ILE A 1222 -21.57 19.62 -36.57
N PRO A 1223 -21.66 18.29 -36.73
CA PRO A 1223 -22.74 17.63 -37.46
C PRO A 1223 -24.13 17.97 -36.88
N VAL A 1224 -25.13 18.18 -37.75
CA VAL A 1224 -26.51 18.46 -37.32
C VAL A 1224 -27.14 17.27 -36.58
N CYS A 1225 -26.78 16.04 -36.98
CA CYS A 1225 -27.09 14.80 -36.28
C CYS A 1225 -25.79 14.07 -35.95
N GLN A 1226 -25.69 13.57 -34.73
CA GLN A 1226 -24.50 12.92 -34.16
C GLN A 1226 -24.48 11.41 -34.44
N ARG A 1227 -25.68 10.83 -34.66
CA ARG A 1227 -25.81 9.45 -35.12
C ARG A 1227 -25.42 9.32 -36.59
N ARG A 1228 -24.25 8.72 -36.86
CA ARG A 1228 -24.05 7.97 -38.11
C ARG A 1228 -24.79 6.62 -38.01
N SER A 1229 -25.33 6.19 -39.15
CA SER A 1229 -25.95 4.88 -39.37
C SER A 1229 -24.96 3.74 -39.24
#